data_AF-A0A6P2D4I8-F1
#
_entry.id   AF-A0A6P2D4I8-F1
#
_cell.length_a   1.000
_cell.length_b   1.000
_cell.length_c   1.000
_cell.angle_alpha   90.00
_cell.angle_beta   90.00
_cell.angle_gamma   90.00
#
_symmetry.space_group_name_H-M   'P 1'
#
loop_
_entity.id
_entity.type
_entity.pdbx_description
1 polymer ?
#
loop_
_entity_poly.entity_id
_entity_poly.type
_entity_poly.pdbx_seq_one_letter_code
_entity_poly.pdbx_strand_id
1 'polypeptide(L)'
;MLTARGWWFVLIVGFLLVFGAFVVPYHTAVPAILAVTLFVWFVWEWVQFHFKSNAAVSRLRVRRWVMQGGRDAPMLWANVPFEVRVRVRHDGFVTIDYAVVEDRLPSGADTIEGETTDHATIAPGEPADVIYTLKCPAPGVLRFEGVKIRVADLHGFFYRRVFLRDAVEFLVLPPLMNEEGRQRADKRFNTLPPPGIHRLRRPGSGDELLDLRDYRPGDPPKMIAWKASARKDKLITKEYESDVPVRCVLFLDTSEGVRLGPPGNTLLTRMAGVAAVVAQASTANRDLVGLTTFDDRTATPIAPARTQTHTINVLRRLAEVSALQPGTKGVPAEHLTRRAYPLAHELYPELMAKPTNSMPLSRLWIPLLEKWWGWIVLFLVVVPPCLLAYRLGGMFSPGSAPLPAWLQKIYASWMSGTFEFAVRSTRGMQWALRLGLALFIWANLLLLPSVIAGIFWFIYGFRGWFGPRAGELTRRKRLSALFSLQDGTGPDAIERYVHDDETYAERVAQFLQYHHLRCPIPLYDEQGRYRFRCAEKAEVLGGAIIRAVGRARDNELYVILADLAELGPDLEPLVKACRVARARRHHVMVIVPWPADVASPDVVPEATAQVPDKKKKLKKRHPDDIDQAARHKRITKIVQDSLTRQYHESFRQMRRALSGVGATVMRVNDGDPVRLVLDRLDRLRGMRSRR
;
A
#
# COMPACT_ATOMS: atom_id res chain seq x y z
N MET A 1 27.59 -1.89 9.86
CA MET A 1 27.66 -2.92 8.79
C MET A 1 28.85 -2.60 7.91
N LEU A 2 29.53 -3.60 7.34
CA LEU A 2 30.62 -3.38 6.37
C LEU A 2 30.04 -3.05 4.98
N THR A 3 30.63 -2.07 4.31
CA THR A 3 30.40 -1.81 2.88
C THR A 3 31.15 -2.82 2.02
N ALA A 4 30.93 -2.81 0.70
CA ALA A 4 31.72 -3.60 -0.24
C ALA A 4 33.22 -3.24 -0.17
N ARG A 5 33.56 -1.96 0.05
CA ARG A 5 34.95 -1.50 0.24
C ARG A 5 35.55 -2.09 1.51
N GLY A 6 34.80 -2.08 2.61
CA GLY A 6 35.25 -2.71 3.86
C GLY A 6 35.51 -4.21 3.70
N TRP A 7 34.67 -4.94 2.96
CA TRP A 7 34.90 -6.35 2.65
C TRP A 7 36.15 -6.58 1.80
N TRP A 8 36.34 -5.77 0.74
CA TRP A 8 37.56 -5.84 -0.07
C TRP A 8 38.81 -5.54 0.75
N PHE A 9 38.74 -4.55 1.64
CA PHE A 9 39.85 -4.22 2.54
C PHE A 9 40.20 -5.41 3.44
N VAL A 10 39.20 -6.03 4.10
CA VAL A 10 39.42 -7.21 4.94
C VAL A 10 39.98 -8.39 4.13
N LEU A 11 39.51 -8.61 2.91
CA LEU A 11 40.04 -9.66 2.03
C LEU A 11 41.50 -9.40 1.62
N ILE A 12 41.85 -8.17 1.25
CA ILE A 12 43.21 -7.79 0.87
C ILE A 12 44.15 -7.91 2.06
N VAL A 13 43.74 -7.41 3.24
CA VAL A 13 44.52 -7.51 4.48
C VAL A 13 44.70 -8.98 4.88
N GLY A 14 43.63 -9.79 4.79
CA GLY A 14 43.71 -11.24 5.03
C GLY A 14 44.65 -11.94 4.06
N PHE A 15 44.61 -11.58 2.77
CA PHE A 15 45.53 -12.10 1.77
C PHE A 15 46.98 -11.70 2.06
N LEU A 16 47.25 -10.44 2.41
CA LEU A 16 48.59 -9.97 2.78
C LEU A 16 49.14 -10.68 4.02
N LEU A 17 48.27 -10.99 4.98
CA LEU A 17 48.64 -11.73 6.19
C LEU A 17 49.02 -13.17 5.84
N VAL A 18 48.22 -13.85 5.01
CA VAL A 18 48.53 -15.22 4.54
C VAL A 18 49.79 -15.22 3.66
N PHE A 19 49.91 -14.29 2.72
CA PHE A 19 51.07 -14.18 1.84
C PHE A 19 52.36 -13.91 2.62
N GLY A 20 52.32 -12.99 3.59
CA GLY A 20 53.44 -12.69 4.47
C GLY A 20 53.81 -13.85 5.42
N ALA A 21 52.85 -14.70 5.79
CA ALA A 21 53.09 -15.85 6.65
C ALA A 21 53.64 -17.09 5.91
N PHE A 22 53.26 -17.30 4.64
CA PHE A 22 53.53 -18.56 3.92
C PHE A 22 54.44 -18.44 2.71
N VAL A 23 54.54 -17.28 2.06
CA VAL A 23 55.21 -17.14 0.75
C VAL A 23 56.55 -16.42 0.83
N VAL A 24 56.67 -15.46 1.75
CA VAL A 24 57.90 -14.69 1.91
C VAL A 24 58.84 -15.42 2.87
N PRO A 25 60.10 -15.71 2.50
CA PRO A 25 61.05 -16.35 3.40
C PRO A 25 61.21 -15.51 4.68
N TYR A 26 61.40 -16.20 5.82
CA TYR A 26 61.39 -15.70 7.21
C TYR A 26 62.13 -14.38 7.52
N HIS A 27 62.91 -13.82 6.60
CA HIS A 27 63.73 -12.64 6.77
C HIS A 27 63.03 -11.31 6.45
N THR A 28 61.87 -11.29 5.79
CA THR A 28 61.14 -10.04 5.50
C THR A 28 59.69 -10.12 6.00
N ALA A 29 59.51 -9.97 7.31
CA ALA A 29 58.21 -9.89 7.98
C ALA A 29 57.37 -8.63 7.60
N VAL A 30 57.86 -7.82 6.67
CA VAL A 30 57.27 -6.53 6.28
C VAL A 30 55.80 -6.65 5.85
N PRO A 31 55.38 -7.60 4.99
CA PRO A 31 53.98 -7.70 4.57
C PRO A 31 53.04 -8.11 5.71
N ALA A 32 53.51 -8.96 6.62
CA ALA A 32 52.73 -9.40 7.77
C ALA A 32 52.55 -8.26 8.79
N ILE A 33 53.62 -7.49 9.07
CA ILE A 33 53.56 -6.31 9.96
C ILE A 33 52.63 -5.24 9.36
N LEU A 34 52.74 -4.98 8.05
CA LEU A 34 51.84 -4.07 7.34
C LEU A 34 50.37 -4.52 7.48
N ALA A 35 50.09 -5.80 7.23
CA ALA A 35 48.74 -6.36 7.33
C ALA A 35 48.17 -6.23 8.75
N VAL A 36 48.96 -6.53 9.78
CA VAL A 36 48.55 -6.38 11.19
C VAL A 36 48.30 -4.91 11.52
N THR A 37 49.17 -4.01 11.08
CA THR A 37 49.00 -2.56 11.31
C THR A 37 47.73 -2.03 10.65
N LEU A 38 47.47 -2.40 9.40
CA LEU A 38 46.25 -2.05 8.67
C LEU A 38 45.00 -2.65 9.32
N PHE A 39 45.09 -3.88 9.86
CA PHE A 39 44.00 -4.52 10.58
C PHE A 39 43.68 -3.82 11.90
N VAL A 40 44.71 -3.48 12.70
CA VAL A 40 44.54 -2.74 13.96
C VAL A 40 43.94 -1.36 13.70
N TRP A 41 44.42 -0.64 12.68
CA TRP A 41 43.83 0.62 12.26
C TRP A 41 42.37 0.47 11.84
N PHE A 42 42.03 -0.55 11.05
CA PHE A 42 40.65 -0.81 10.62
C PHE A 42 39.72 -1.15 11.79
N VAL A 43 40.21 -1.92 12.77
CA VAL A 43 39.45 -2.20 14.00
C VAL A 43 39.27 -0.93 14.83
N TRP A 44 40.29 -0.07 14.90
CA TRP A 44 40.18 1.22 15.57
C TRP A 44 39.13 2.13 14.92
N GLU A 45 39.14 2.25 13.58
CA GLU A 45 38.11 2.95 12.81
C GLU A 45 36.71 2.38 13.07
N TRP A 46 36.59 1.04 13.14
CA TRP A 46 35.33 0.38 13.48
C TRP A 46 34.83 0.74 14.88
N VAL A 47 35.71 0.73 15.89
CA VAL A 47 35.37 1.10 17.28
C VAL A 47 34.91 2.54 17.33
N GLN A 48 35.66 3.47 16.75
CA GLN A 48 35.32 4.89 16.70
C GLN A 48 33.98 5.11 16.01
N PHE A 49 33.76 4.50 14.85
CA PHE A 49 32.49 4.58 14.12
C PHE A 49 31.33 3.98 14.94
N HIS A 50 31.53 2.87 15.63
CA HIS A 50 30.48 2.22 16.42
C HIS A 50 30.01 3.12 17.57
N PHE A 51 30.95 3.68 18.34
CA PHE A 51 30.62 4.58 19.45
C PHE A 51 30.03 5.91 18.97
N LYS A 52 30.66 6.56 17.99
CA LYS A 52 30.16 7.82 17.41
C LYS A 52 28.76 7.65 16.80
N SER A 53 28.55 6.60 16.01
CA SER A 53 27.24 6.37 15.36
C SER A 53 26.14 6.00 16.36
N ASN A 54 26.43 5.23 17.43
CA ASN A 54 25.45 4.97 18.49
C ASN A 54 25.03 6.27 19.20
N ALA A 55 26.00 7.09 19.59
CA ALA A 55 25.73 8.35 20.28
C ALA A 55 24.96 9.33 19.38
N ALA A 56 25.42 9.50 18.13
CA ALA A 56 24.83 10.45 17.20
C ALA A 56 23.40 10.08 16.81
N VAL A 57 23.15 8.81 16.47
CA VAL A 57 21.83 8.34 16.04
C VAL A 57 20.76 8.55 17.12
N SER A 58 21.11 8.33 18.38
CA SER A 58 20.15 8.44 19.50
C SER A 58 19.60 9.85 19.71
N ARG A 59 20.28 10.88 19.20
CA ARG A 59 19.95 12.30 19.38
C ARG A 59 19.52 13.02 18.10
N LEU A 60 19.25 12.27 17.03
CA LEU A 60 18.69 12.84 15.82
C LEU A 60 17.19 13.13 16.00
N ARG A 61 16.76 14.30 15.52
CA ARG A 61 15.36 14.71 15.49
C ARG A 61 15.00 15.17 14.08
N VAL A 62 13.81 14.79 13.64
CA VAL A 62 13.21 15.24 12.39
C VAL A 62 12.10 16.22 12.69
N ARG A 63 11.97 17.25 11.86
CA ARG A 63 10.75 18.06 11.75
C ARG A 63 10.39 18.20 10.28
N ARG A 64 9.10 18.02 9.97
CA ARG A 64 8.55 18.22 8.63
C ARG A 64 7.59 19.40 8.64
N TRP A 65 7.70 20.25 7.62
CA TRP A 65 6.71 21.26 7.28
C TRP A 65 6.13 20.96 5.91
N VAL A 66 4.82 21.17 5.78
CA VAL A 66 4.09 20.97 4.53
C VAL A 66 3.35 22.26 4.22
N MET A 67 3.75 22.90 3.12
CA MET A 67 3.27 24.21 2.72
C MET A 67 2.51 24.12 1.41
N GLN A 68 1.30 24.67 1.37
CA GLN A 68 0.51 24.78 0.14
C GLN A 68 0.13 26.24 -0.07
N GLY A 69 0.55 26.82 -1.21
CA GLY A 69 0.36 28.25 -1.47
C GLY A 69 1.12 29.18 -0.50
N GLY A 70 2.29 28.74 -0.02
CA GLY A 70 3.16 29.53 0.86
C GLY A 70 2.73 29.60 2.33
N ARG A 71 1.78 28.77 2.76
CA ARG A 71 1.33 28.67 4.17
C ARG A 71 1.29 27.22 4.63
N ASP A 72 1.50 27.00 5.93
CA ASP A 72 1.31 25.70 6.56
C ASP A 72 -0.15 25.26 6.40
N ALA A 73 -0.36 24.09 5.80
CA ALA A 73 -1.67 23.60 5.42
C ALA A 73 -2.03 22.36 6.26
N PRO A 74 -3.00 22.44 7.19
CA PRO A 74 -3.44 21.27 7.96
C PRO A 74 -4.20 20.25 7.10
N MET A 75 -4.70 20.69 5.95
CA MET A 75 -5.34 19.86 4.92
C MET A 75 -4.78 20.26 3.56
N LEU A 76 -4.66 19.30 2.66
CA LEU A 76 -4.12 19.51 1.32
C LEU A 76 -5.23 19.44 0.28
N TRP A 77 -5.10 20.15 -0.83
CA TRP A 77 -6.01 20.03 -1.97
C TRP A 77 -5.45 19.07 -3.02
N ALA A 78 -6.28 18.11 -3.47
CA ALA A 78 -5.92 17.24 -4.59
C ALA A 78 -5.67 18.06 -5.86
N ASN A 79 -4.74 17.60 -6.67
CA ASN A 79 -4.24 18.22 -7.90
C ASN A 79 -3.55 19.59 -7.75
N VAL A 80 -3.36 20.08 -6.52
CA VAL A 80 -2.59 21.30 -6.25
C VAL A 80 -1.22 20.91 -5.70
N PRO A 81 -0.11 21.39 -6.28
CA PRO A 81 1.22 21.11 -5.76
C PRO A 81 1.42 21.68 -4.36
N PHE A 82 2.23 21.01 -3.54
CA PHE A 82 2.62 21.46 -2.20
C PHE A 82 4.10 21.16 -1.95
N GLU A 83 4.78 22.07 -1.24
CA GLU A 83 6.18 21.96 -0.87
C GLU A 83 6.29 21.20 0.46
N VAL A 84 7.20 20.24 0.52
CA VAL A 84 7.57 19.52 1.73
C VAL A 84 9.00 19.90 2.08
N ARG A 85 9.21 20.38 3.31
CA ARG A 85 10.52 20.69 3.87
C ARG A 85 10.77 19.80 5.07
N VAL A 86 11.82 18.99 4.99
CA VAL A 86 12.23 18.06 6.04
C VAL A 86 13.55 18.55 6.60
N ARG A 87 13.58 18.85 7.89
CA ARG A 87 14.78 19.25 8.60
C ARG A 87 15.22 18.17 9.57
N VAL A 88 16.44 17.68 9.39
CA VAL A 88 17.09 16.75 10.31
C VAL A 88 18.12 17.50 11.12
N ARG A 89 17.91 17.56 12.44
CA ARG A 89 18.84 18.18 13.38
C ARG A 89 19.43 17.16 14.33
N HIS A 90 20.64 17.43 14.78
CA HIS A 90 21.32 16.65 15.81
C HIS A 90 21.42 17.47 17.11
N ASP A 91 20.80 16.97 18.18
CA ASP A 91 20.75 17.64 19.50
C ASP A 91 21.93 17.22 20.42
N GLY A 92 22.95 16.56 19.87
CA GLY A 92 24.15 16.12 20.60
C GLY A 92 25.39 16.96 20.27
N PHE A 93 26.54 16.53 20.80
CA PHE A 93 27.85 17.18 20.58
C PHE A 93 28.70 16.48 19.52
N VAL A 94 28.28 15.30 19.05
CA VAL A 94 29.00 14.49 18.05
C VAL A 94 28.65 14.98 16.64
N THR A 95 29.65 15.11 15.77
CA THR A 95 29.44 15.40 14.35
C THR A 95 29.19 14.11 13.56
N ILE A 96 28.30 14.18 12.58
CA ILE A 96 28.11 13.10 11.61
C ILE A 96 28.78 13.53 10.30
N ASP A 97 29.95 12.96 10.05
CA ASP A 97 30.82 13.36 8.93
C ASP A 97 30.19 13.10 7.56
N TYR A 98 29.39 12.03 7.43
CA TYR A 98 28.67 11.73 6.20
C TYR A 98 27.31 11.08 6.49
N ALA A 99 26.24 11.83 6.20
CA ALA A 99 24.87 11.35 6.25
C ALA A 99 24.20 11.46 4.88
N VAL A 100 23.54 10.38 4.46
CA VAL A 100 22.56 10.42 3.38
C VAL A 100 21.19 10.43 4.00
N VAL A 101 20.47 11.54 3.83
CA VAL A 101 19.13 11.76 4.34
C VAL A 101 18.16 11.54 3.19
N GLU A 102 17.27 10.56 3.32
CA GLU A 102 16.31 10.18 2.28
C GLU A 102 14.91 10.21 2.92
N ASP A 103 14.05 11.16 2.55
CA ASP A 103 12.66 11.13 3.03
C ASP A 103 11.88 10.04 2.28
N ARG A 104 11.12 9.23 3.03
CA ARG A 104 10.27 8.22 2.43
C ARG A 104 9.04 8.88 1.85
N LEU A 105 8.92 8.85 0.54
CA LEU A 105 7.75 9.37 -0.14
C LEU A 105 6.47 8.65 0.28
N PRO A 106 5.40 9.41 0.58
CA PRO A 106 4.10 8.84 0.89
C PRO A 106 3.51 8.15 -0.34
N SER A 107 2.76 7.07 -0.13
CA SER A 107 2.07 6.38 -1.23
C SER A 107 0.94 7.24 -1.79
N GLY A 108 0.84 7.36 -3.12
CA GLY A 108 -0.24 8.09 -3.79
C GLY A 108 0.03 9.58 -3.98
N ALA A 109 1.28 10.02 -3.89
CA ALA A 109 1.74 11.32 -4.37
C ALA A 109 2.77 11.15 -5.48
N ASP A 110 2.74 12.07 -6.43
CA ASP A 110 3.71 12.16 -7.52
C ASP A 110 4.70 13.29 -7.23
N THR A 111 5.99 13.02 -7.43
CA THR A 111 7.05 14.04 -7.33
C THR A 111 7.03 14.91 -8.58
N ILE A 112 6.96 16.23 -8.39
CA ILE A 112 7.04 17.20 -9.49
C ILE A 112 8.47 17.70 -9.64
N GLU A 113 9.03 18.22 -8.53
CA GLU A 113 10.31 18.92 -8.50
C GLU A 113 11.06 18.61 -7.20
N GLY A 114 12.39 18.69 -7.25
CA GLY A 114 13.28 18.47 -6.11
C GLY A 114 13.75 17.03 -5.95
N GLU A 115 14.85 16.86 -5.23
CA GLU A 115 15.39 15.56 -4.85
C GLU A 115 14.93 15.20 -3.43
N THR A 116 14.50 13.96 -3.22
CA THR A 116 14.09 13.46 -1.91
C THR A 116 15.27 12.98 -1.07
N THR A 117 16.47 13.08 -1.63
CA THR A 117 17.72 12.63 -1.02
C THR A 117 18.66 13.82 -0.94
N ASP A 118 19.29 13.98 0.20
CA ASP A 118 20.34 14.96 0.42
C ASP A 118 21.58 14.30 1.04
N HIS A 119 22.75 14.85 0.71
CA HIS A 119 24.05 14.39 1.18
C HIS A 119 24.67 15.50 2.03
N ALA A 120 24.65 15.31 3.34
CA ALA A 120 25.04 16.36 4.27
C ALA A 120 25.98 15.86 5.37
N THR A 121 26.83 16.77 5.84
CA THR A 121 27.47 16.65 7.15
C THR A 121 26.47 17.21 8.18
N ILE A 122 26.12 16.43 9.20
CA ILE A 122 25.19 16.89 10.24
C ILE A 122 26.01 17.20 11.49
N ALA A 123 26.38 18.46 11.65
CA ALA A 123 27.05 18.95 12.84
C ALA A 123 26.04 19.50 13.86
N PRO A 124 26.39 19.57 15.16
CA PRO A 124 25.59 20.27 16.15
C PRO A 124 25.32 21.72 15.72
N GLY A 125 24.06 22.07 15.45
CA GLY A 125 23.66 23.41 14.99
C GLY A 125 23.56 23.59 13.47
N GLU A 126 24.09 22.66 12.67
CA GLU A 126 23.97 22.65 11.20
C GLU A 126 23.03 21.52 10.77
N PRO A 127 21.73 21.81 10.59
CA PRO A 127 20.77 20.80 10.17
C PRO A 127 20.88 20.49 8.66
N ALA A 128 20.51 19.27 8.29
CA ALA A 128 20.29 18.91 6.89
C ALA A 128 18.83 19.20 6.50
N ASP A 129 18.63 19.88 5.38
CA ASP A 129 17.31 20.27 4.87
C ASP A 129 17.06 19.60 3.51
N VAL A 130 15.98 18.82 3.43
CA VAL A 130 15.50 18.23 2.17
C VAL A 130 14.22 18.95 1.76
N ILE A 131 14.21 19.56 0.58
CA ILE A 131 13.07 20.32 0.05
C ILE A 131 12.65 19.72 -1.28
N TYR A 132 11.37 19.37 -1.40
CA TYR A 132 10.81 18.83 -2.63
C TYR A 132 9.32 19.15 -2.74
N THR A 133 8.81 19.10 -3.97
CA THR A 133 7.41 19.43 -4.30
C THR A 133 6.67 18.18 -4.74
N LEU A 134 5.55 17.92 -4.07
CA LEU A 134 4.66 16.80 -4.39
C LEU A 134 3.32 17.30 -4.91
N LYS A 135 2.61 16.40 -5.59
CA LYS A 135 1.20 16.55 -5.95
C LYS A 135 0.44 15.26 -5.69
N CYS A 136 -0.71 15.38 -5.04
CA CYS A 136 -1.63 14.26 -4.85
C CYS A 136 -2.69 14.28 -5.96
N PRO A 137 -2.77 13.27 -6.83
CA PRO A 137 -3.78 13.23 -7.89
C PRO A 137 -5.20 13.00 -7.36
N ALA A 138 -5.35 12.45 -6.15
CA ALA A 138 -6.64 12.06 -5.59
C ALA A 138 -6.85 12.48 -4.14
N PRO A 139 -8.13 12.67 -3.73
CA PRO A 139 -8.51 12.82 -2.34
C PRO A 139 -8.28 11.53 -1.53
N GLY A 140 -8.08 11.69 -0.22
CA GLY A 140 -7.81 10.59 0.70
C GLY A 140 -6.95 11.05 1.88
N VAL A 141 -6.16 10.13 2.42
CA VAL A 141 -5.15 10.43 3.45
C VAL A 141 -3.76 10.22 2.87
N LEU A 142 -2.90 11.22 3.07
CA LEU A 142 -1.49 11.16 2.74
C LEU A 142 -0.69 10.96 4.03
N ARG A 143 0.00 9.83 4.13
CA ARG A 143 0.79 9.49 5.33
C ARG A 143 2.28 9.52 5.02
N PHE A 144 3.01 10.36 5.73
CA PHE A 144 4.45 10.29 5.80
C PHE A 144 4.86 9.36 6.94
N GLU A 145 5.80 8.45 6.71
CA GLU A 145 6.26 7.51 7.75
C GLU A 145 7.46 8.04 8.53
N GLY A 146 8.36 8.76 7.84
CA GLY A 146 9.61 9.22 8.42
C GLY A 146 10.77 9.18 7.43
N VAL A 147 11.95 9.46 7.96
CA VAL A 147 13.16 9.72 7.17
C VAL A 147 14.16 8.60 7.37
N LYS A 148 14.69 8.08 6.27
CA LYS A 148 15.76 7.10 6.28
C LYS A 148 17.10 7.82 6.27
N ILE A 149 17.92 7.53 7.26
CA ILE A 149 19.25 8.10 7.40
C ILE A 149 20.27 6.99 7.29
N ARG A 150 21.22 7.16 6.37
CA ARG A 150 22.40 6.30 6.26
C ARG A 150 23.62 7.11 6.65
N VAL A 151 24.19 6.77 7.80
CA VAL A 151 25.46 7.33 8.28
C VAL A 151 26.60 6.42 7.82
N ALA A 152 27.67 7.01 7.29
CA ALA A 152 28.89 6.29 6.95
C ALA A 152 30.13 6.98 7.54
N ASP A 153 31.22 6.25 7.59
CA ASP A 153 32.55 6.80 7.88
C ASP A 153 33.14 7.52 6.65
N LEU A 154 34.14 8.37 6.87
CA LEU A 154 34.86 9.10 5.81
C LEU A 154 35.52 8.17 4.78
N HIS A 155 36.03 7.02 5.21
CA HIS A 155 36.66 6.03 4.34
C HIS A 155 35.63 5.17 3.58
N GLY A 156 34.36 5.20 4.02
CA GLY A 156 33.29 4.39 3.46
C GLY A 156 33.45 2.89 3.71
N PHE A 157 34.12 2.46 4.78
CA PHE A 157 34.20 1.07 5.21
C PHE A 157 32.95 0.60 5.95
N PHE A 158 32.35 1.50 6.73
CA PHE A 158 31.26 1.19 7.64
C PHE A 158 30.06 2.07 7.36
N TYR A 159 28.88 1.46 7.42
CA TYR A 159 27.64 2.21 7.38
C TYR A 159 26.65 1.69 8.41
N ARG A 160 25.76 2.59 8.82
CA ARG A 160 24.60 2.30 9.64
C ARG A 160 23.37 2.92 9.00
N ARG A 161 22.28 2.16 8.95
CA ARG A 161 20.97 2.63 8.49
C ARG A 161 20.07 2.77 9.69
N VAL A 162 19.34 3.87 9.73
CA VAL A 162 18.36 4.19 10.76
C VAL A 162 17.14 4.74 10.06
N PHE A 163 15.97 4.41 10.58
CA PHE A 163 14.71 5.01 10.15
C PHE A 163 14.18 5.87 11.29
N LEU A 164 14.20 7.19 11.12
CA LEU A 164 13.62 8.13 12.08
C LEU A 164 12.14 8.27 11.79
N ARG A 165 11.31 7.76 12.70
CA ARG A 165 9.86 7.85 12.56
C ARG A 165 9.40 9.27 12.84
N ASP A 166 8.67 9.82 11.88
CA ASP A 166 7.97 11.10 11.98
C ASP A 166 6.65 10.93 11.23
N ALA A 167 5.78 10.13 11.84
CA ALA A 167 4.54 9.69 11.25
C ALA A 167 3.51 10.82 11.33
N VAL A 168 3.19 11.42 10.18
CA VAL A 168 2.22 12.51 10.07
C VAL A 168 1.24 12.21 8.95
N GLU A 169 -0.05 12.43 9.21
CA GLU A 169 -1.12 12.23 8.26
C GLU A 169 -1.76 13.55 7.87
N PHE A 170 -1.93 13.77 6.57
CA PHE A 170 -2.61 14.93 6.01
C PHE A 170 -3.85 14.46 5.26
N LEU A 171 -4.98 15.09 5.55
CA LEU A 171 -6.20 14.85 4.78
C LEU A 171 -6.14 15.62 3.45
N VAL A 172 -6.26 14.90 2.34
CA VAL A 172 -6.29 15.45 0.99
C VAL A 172 -7.74 15.61 0.55
N LEU A 173 -8.19 16.86 0.45
CA LEU A 173 -9.51 17.25 -0.02
C LEU A 173 -9.65 17.02 -1.54
N PRO A 174 -10.87 16.77 -2.04
CA PRO A 174 -11.13 16.71 -3.47
C PRO A 174 -10.71 18.02 -4.18
N PRO A 175 -10.41 17.97 -5.49
CA PRO A 175 -9.89 19.13 -6.20
C PRO A 175 -10.84 20.33 -6.13
N LEU A 176 -10.26 21.52 -6.05
CA LEU A 176 -11.01 22.77 -6.19
C LEU A 176 -11.65 22.82 -7.58
N MET A 177 -12.86 23.36 -7.65
CA MET A 177 -13.48 23.64 -8.93
C MET A 177 -12.63 24.67 -9.70
N ASN A 178 -12.16 24.31 -10.91
CA ASN A 178 -11.40 25.20 -11.78
C ASN A 178 -12.17 26.52 -12.07
N GLU A 179 -11.45 27.58 -12.44
CA GLU A 179 -12.05 28.88 -12.78
C GLU A 179 -13.12 28.79 -13.88
N GLU A 180 -13.00 27.84 -14.83
CA GLU A 180 -14.05 27.57 -15.81
C GLU A 180 -15.37 27.12 -15.19
N GLY A 181 -15.32 26.32 -14.11
CA GLY A 181 -16.51 25.91 -13.36
C GLY A 181 -17.13 27.08 -12.61
N ARG A 182 -16.31 28.02 -12.10
CA ARG A 182 -16.77 29.27 -11.48
C ARG A 182 -17.40 30.21 -12.51
N GLN A 183 -16.72 30.48 -13.62
CA GLN A 183 -17.23 31.36 -14.69
C GLN A 183 -18.54 30.85 -15.31
N ARG A 184 -18.76 29.53 -15.38
CA ARG A 184 -20.02 28.93 -15.86
C ARG A 184 -21.17 29.10 -14.87
N ALA A 185 -20.90 29.11 -13.56
CA ALA A 185 -21.88 29.44 -12.53
C ALA A 185 -22.22 30.94 -12.56
N ASP A 186 -21.20 31.80 -12.61
CA ASP A 186 -21.36 33.25 -12.54
C ASP A 186 -22.00 33.87 -13.81
N LYS A 187 -21.68 33.37 -15.02
CA LYS A 187 -22.19 33.97 -16.28
C LYS A 187 -23.68 33.71 -16.57
N ARG A 188 -24.34 32.78 -15.86
CA ARG A 188 -25.77 32.44 -16.10
C ARG A 188 -26.75 33.26 -15.26
N PHE A 189 -26.28 33.92 -14.21
CA PHE A 189 -27.11 34.70 -13.29
C PHE A 189 -27.55 36.08 -13.82
N ASN A 190 -27.12 36.47 -15.03
CA ASN A 190 -27.39 37.82 -15.57
C ASN A 190 -28.19 37.81 -16.89
N THR A 191 -28.84 36.69 -17.24
CA THR A 191 -29.70 36.61 -18.43
C THR A 191 -31.16 36.65 -18.06
N LEU A 192 -31.85 37.72 -18.46
CA LEU A 192 -33.31 37.84 -18.36
C LEU A 192 -34.01 36.61 -18.97
N PRO A 193 -35.02 36.02 -18.29
CA PRO A 193 -35.79 34.94 -18.88
C PRO A 193 -36.53 35.44 -20.14
N PRO A 194 -36.70 34.57 -21.16
CA PRO A 194 -37.42 34.94 -22.37
C PRO A 194 -38.88 35.31 -22.07
N PRO A 195 -39.47 36.29 -22.79
CA PRO A 195 -40.84 36.71 -22.59
C PRO A 195 -41.82 35.53 -22.80
N GLY A 196 -42.80 35.39 -21.91
CA GLY A 196 -43.86 34.37 -21.99
C GLY A 196 -43.76 33.18 -21.01
N ILE A 197 -42.72 33.12 -20.16
CA ILE A 197 -42.63 32.10 -19.09
C ILE A 197 -43.06 32.72 -17.76
N HIS A 198 -44.31 32.48 -17.36
CA HIS A 198 -44.81 32.84 -16.04
C HIS A 198 -44.21 31.88 -14.99
N ARG A 199 -43.11 32.29 -14.33
CA ARG A 199 -42.80 31.77 -13.00
C ARG A 199 -43.90 32.20 -12.04
N LEU A 200 -44.08 31.43 -10.96
CA LEU A 200 -44.70 31.93 -9.73
C LEU A 200 -43.79 33.01 -9.15
N ARG A 201 -43.85 34.21 -9.74
CA ARG A 201 -43.22 35.46 -9.32
C ARG A 201 -43.75 35.80 -7.93
N ARG A 202 -43.08 35.29 -6.90
CA ARG A 202 -43.42 35.59 -5.51
C ARG A 202 -42.50 36.70 -5.03
N PRO A 203 -43.04 37.70 -4.32
CA PRO A 203 -42.22 38.72 -3.69
C PRO A 203 -41.34 38.08 -2.61
N GLY A 204 -40.08 38.50 -2.55
CA GLY A 204 -39.09 37.97 -1.61
C GLY A 204 -37.84 38.83 -1.53
N SER A 205 -36.78 38.25 -0.96
CA SER A 205 -35.52 38.93 -0.66
C SER A 205 -34.40 38.58 -1.64
N GLY A 206 -34.73 38.25 -2.90
CA GLY A 206 -33.72 38.03 -3.94
C GLY A 206 -33.10 39.33 -4.43
N ASP A 207 -32.19 39.21 -5.40
CA ASP A 207 -31.43 40.35 -5.93
C ASP A 207 -32.09 40.95 -7.21
N GLU A 208 -33.03 40.24 -7.84
CA GLU A 208 -33.73 40.70 -9.05
C GLU A 208 -34.98 41.53 -8.73
N LEU A 209 -35.12 42.70 -9.38
CA LEU A 209 -36.32 43.54 -9.27
C LEU A 209 -37.51 42.82 -9.92
N LEU A 210 -38.50 42.46 -9.12
CA LEU A 210 -39.71 41.80 -9.57
C LEU A 210 -40.72 42.80 -10.14
N ASP A 211 -41.05 43.81 -9.34
CA ASP A 211 -42.02 44.84 -9.66
C ASP A 211 -41.77 46.12 -8.83
N LEU A 212 -42.40 47.21 -9.26
CA LEU A 212 -42.46 48.48 -8.56
C LEU A 212 -43.89 48.69 -8.07
N ARG A 213 -44.09 48.58 -6.75
CA ARG A 213 -45.41 48.80 -6.14
C ARG A 213 -45.45 50.07 -5.30
N ASP A 214 -46.65 50.55 -5.01
CA ASP A 214 -46.83 51.66 -4.08
C ASP A 214 -46.28 51.30 -2.69
N TYR A 215 -45.61 52.27 -2.06
CA TYR A 215 -45.13 52.17 -0.69
C TYR A 215 -46.31 51.96 0.27
N ARG A 216 -46.19 50.97 1.14
CA ARG A 216 -47.12 50.74 2.24
C ARG A 216 -46.43 51.07 3.57
N PRO A 217 -47.13 51.69 4.53
CA PRO A 217 -46.58 51.89 5.87
C PRO A 217 -46.08 50.56 6.46
N GLY A 218 -44.80 50.51 6.83
CA GLY A 218 -44.11 49.30 7.27
C GLY A 218 -43.04 48.78 6.28
N ASP A 219 -43.06 49.25 5.02
CA ASP A 219 -42.00 48.94 4.06
C ASP A 219 -40.68 49.64 4.46
N PRO A 220 -39.52 48.96 4.34
CA PRO A 220 -38.23 49.55 4.74
C PRO A 220 -37.87 50.73 3.83
N PRO A 221 -37.40 51.88 4.37
CA PRO A 221 -37.03 53.05 3.55
C PRO A 221 -35.95 52.75 2.50
N LYS A 222 -35.06 51.79 2.77
CA LYS A 222 -34.01 51.32 1.84
C LYS A 222 -34.56 50.71 0.55
N MET A 223 -35.82 50.28 0.55
CA MET A 223 -36.48 49.66 -0.61
C MET A 223 -37.15 50.71 -1.50
N ILE A 224 -37.18 51.99 -1.12
CA ILE A 224 -37.83 53.04 -1.90
C ILE A 224 -37.05 53.28 -3.20
N ALA A 225 -37.75 53.22 -4.33
CA ALA A 225 -37.22 53.59 -5.63
C ALA A 225 -37.32 55.12 -5.80
N TRP A 226 -36.38 55.87 -5.21
CA TRP A 226 -36.40 57.35 -5.20
C TRP A 226 -36.60 57.97 -6.59
N LYS A 227 -35.91 57.47 -7.62
CA LYS A 227 -36.03 57.97 -8.99
C LYS A 227 -37.41 57.72 -9.62
N ALA A 228 -38.02 56.57 -9.34
CA ALA A 228 -39.36 56.26 -9.84
C ALA A 228 -40.42 57.05 -9.06
N SER A 229 -40.21 57.21 -7.75
CA SER A 229 -41.08 57.96 -6.85
C SER A 229 -41.15 59.44 -7.23
N ALA A 230 -40.00 60.05 -7.52
CA ALA A 230 -39.89 61.44 -7.97
C ALA A 230 -40.61 61.71 -9.30
N ARG A 231 -40.75 60.70 -10.17
CA ARG A 231 -41.45 60.85 -11.47
C ARG A 231 -42.96 60.71 -11.36
N LYS A 232 -43.46 59.98 -10.37
CA LYS A 232 -44.90 59.73 -10.16
C LYS A 232 -45.51 60.56 -9.03
N ASP A 233 -44.70 61.40 -8.37
CA ASP A 233 -45.06 62.17 -7.18
C ASP A 233 -45.72 61.32 -6.07
N LYS A 234 -45.28 60.05 -5.97
CA LYS A 234 -45.80 59.06 -5.02
C LYS A 234 -44.67 58.12 -4.62
N LEU A 235 -44.61 57.72 -3.35
CA LEU A 235 -43.59 56.78 -2.87
C LEU A 235 -43.81 55.38 -3.47
N ILE A 236 -42.78 54.88 -4.16
CA ILE A 236 -42.75 53.57 -4.81
C ILE A 236 -41.66 52.72 -4.15
N THR A 237 -41.99 51.48 -3.83
CA THR A 237 -41.10 50.48 -3.24
C THR A 237 -40.70 49.43 -4.27
N LYS A 238 -39.43 49.07 -4.28
CA LYS A 238 -38.88 47.94 -5.05
C LYS A 238 -39.30 46.65 -4.39
N GLU A 239 -39.99 45.80 -5.13
CA GLU A 239 -40.28 44.43 -4.74
C GLU A 239 -39.32 43.51 -5.49
N TYR A 240 -38.62 42.64 -4.78
CA TYR A 240 -37.64 41.73 -5.36
C TYR A 240 -38.23 40.32 -5.51
N GLU A 241 -37.73 39.54 -6.47
CA GLU A 241 -38.18 38.16 -6.69
C GLU A 241 -37.65 37.26 -5.56
N SER A 242 -38.43 36.27 -5.12
CA SER A 242 -37.96 35.30 -4.14
C SER A 242 -37.00 34.29 -4.77
N ASP A 243 -35.73 34.29 -4.37
CA ASP A 243 -34.81 33.20 -4.69
C ASP A 243 -35.19 31.95 -3.87
N VAL A 244 -35.81 30.96 -4.51
CA VAL A 244 -36.05 29.66 -3.89
C VAL A 244 -34.82 28.77 -4.17
N PRO A 245 -33.96 28.50 -3.17
CA PRO A 245 -32.77 27.70 -3.39
C PRO A 245 -33.18 26.27 -3.76
N VAL A 246 -32.55 25.72 -4.78
CA VAL A 246 -32.72 24.31 -5.13
C VAL A 246 -31.97 23.47 -4.11
N ARG A 247 -32.53 22.30 -3.79
CA ARG A 247 -31.93 21.32 -2.89
C ARG A 247 -31.39 20.16 -3.70
N CYS A 248 -30.13 19.84 -3.49
CA CYS A 248 -29.44 18.70 -4.09
C CYS A 248 -28.94 17.78 -2.98
N VAL A 249 -29.30 16.50 -2.99
CA VAL A 249 -28.74 15.50 -2.09
C VAL A 249 -27.95 14.48 -2.90
N LEU A 250 -26.67 14.38 -2.58
CA LEU A 250 -25.74 13.43 -3.19
C LEU A 250 -25.77 12.14 -2.37
N PHE A 251 -26.01 11.00 -3.00
CA PHE A 251 -25.80 9.68 -2.42
C PHE A 251 -24.52 9.10 -2.99
N LEU A 252 -23.54 8.80 -2.16
CA LEU A 252 -22.24 8.28 -2.59
C LEU A 252 -22.04 6.86 -2.05
N ASP A 253 -21.86 5.92 -2.96
CA ASP A 253 -21.49 4.55 -2.63
C ASP A 253 -20.05 4.51 -2.10
N THR A 254 -19.88 3.92 -0.92
CA THR A 254 -18.62 3.72 -0.23
C THR A 254 -18.36 2.25 0.09
N SER A 255 -19.07 1.32 -0.55
CA SER A 255 -18.86 -0.13 -0.42
C SER A 255 -17.43 -0.56 -0.79
N GLU A 256 -17.05 -1.79 -0.44
CA GLU A 256 -15.69 -2.28 -0.68
C GLU A 256 -15.33 -2.35 -2.17
N GLY A 257 -16.28 -2.71 -3.05
CA GLY A 257 -16.06 -2.84 -4.49
C GLY A 257 -15.58 -1.54 -5.16
N VAL A 258 -16.12 -0.40 -4.75
CA VAL A 258 -15.77 0.91 -5.33
C VAL A 258 -14.41 1.44 -4.84
N ARG A 259 -13.83 0.83 -3.80
CA ARG A 259 -12.50 1.19 -3.26
C ARG A 259 -11.35 0.50 -4.00
N LEU A 260 -11.66 -0.35 -4.97
CA LEU A 260 -10.67 -1.09 -5.76
C LEU A 260 -10.07 -0.22 -6.86
N GLY A 261 -8.85 -0.56 -7.27
CA GLY A 261 -8.11 0.14 -8.32
C GLY A 261 -6.82 0.81 -7.82
N PRO A 262 -6.02 1.37 -8.74
CA PRO A 262 -4.79 2.05 -8.40
C PRO A 262 -5.07 3.37 -7.65
N PRO A 263 -4.13 3.85 -6.82
CA PRO A 263 -4.24 5.15 -6.17
C PRO A 263 -4.47 6.23 -7.24
N GLY A 264 -5.35 7.19 -6.97
CA GLY A 264 -5.72 8.18 -8.00
C GLY A 264 -6.99 7.84 -8.78
N ASN A 265 -7.30 6.56 -8.97
CA ASN A 265 -8.24 6.12 -10.01
C ASN A 265 -9.17 4.98 -9.56
N THR A 266 -9.55 4.96 -8.29
CA THR A 266 -10.64 4.08 -7.82
C THR A 266 -12.00 4.64 -8.24
N LEU A 267 -13.02 3.78 -8.37
CA LEU A 267 -14.38 4.24 -8.70
C LEU A 267 -14.88 5.25 -7.66
N LEU A 268 -14.62 5.00 -6.38
CA LEU A 268 -14.94 5.91 -5.27
C LEU A 268 -14.28 7.27 -5.43
N THR A 269 -12.98 7.32 -5.74
CA THR A 269 -12.24 8.58 -5.91
C THR A 269 -12.84 9.43 -7.02
N ARG A 270 -13.21 8.79 -8.14
CA ARG A 270 -13.82 9.46 -9.29
C ARG A 270 -15.21 10.00 -8.95
N MET A 271 -16.04 9.20 -8.30
CA MET A 271 -17.36 9.62 -7.84
C MET A 271 -17.28 10.74 -6.80
N ALA A 272 -16.34 10.66 -5.86
CA ALA A 272 -16.07 11.70 -4.87
C ALA A 272 -15.62 13.01 -5.54
N GLY A 273 -14.83 12.93 -6.62
CA GLY A 273 -14.49 14.08 -7.46
C GLY A 273 -15.73 14.74 -8.09
N VAL A 274 -16.63 13.95 -8.69
CA VAL A 274 -17.89 14.47 -9.25
C VAL A 274 -18.76 15.10 -8.15
N ALA A 275 -18.93 14.41 -7.01
CA ALA A 275 -19.68 14.91 -5.86
C ALA A 275 -19.11 16.25 -5.35
N ALA A 276 -17.79 16.36 -5.25
CA ALA A 276 -17.12 17.57 -4.80
C ALA A 276 -17.35 18.76 -5.73
N VAL A 277 -17.26 18.55 -7.05
CA VAL A 277 -17.51 19.62 -8.02
C VAL A 277 -18.98 20.04 -7.99
N VAL A 278 -19.92 19.10 -7.93
CA VAL A 278 -21.36 19.41 -7.79
C VAL A 278 -21.64 20.17 -6.50
N ALA A 279 -21.03 19.77 -5.38
CA ALA A 279 -21.21 20.44 -4.10
C ALA A 279 -20.66 21.88 -4.12
N GLN A 280 -19.47 22.08 -4.67
CA GLN A 280 -18.85 23.41 -4.82
C GLN A 280 -19.67 24.31 -5.77
N ALA A 281 -20.08 23.79 -6.92
CA ALA A 281 -20.88 24.54 -7.90
C ALA A 281 -22.27 24.90 -7.38
N SER A 282 -22.92 24.00 -6.65
CA SER A 282 -24.23 24.27 -6.04
C SER A 282 -24.09 25.32 -4.93
N THR A 283 -23.04 25.24 -4.10
CA THR A 283 -22.75 26.27 -3.08
C THR A 283 -22.49 27.64 -3.73
N ALA A 284 -21.71 27.69 -4.81
CA ALA A 284 -21.44 28.94 -5.55
C ALA A 284 -22.72 29.59 -6.08
N ASN A 285 -23.68 28.77 -6.51
CA ASN A 285 -25.01 29.22 -6.95
C ASN A 285 -26.01 29.45 -5.79
N ARG A 286 -25.56 29.47 -4.52
CA ARG A 286 -26.38 29.64 -3.31
C ARG A 286 -27.44 28.54 -3.07
N ASP A 287 -27.29 27.37 -3.71
CA ASP A 287 -28.14 26.19 -3.50
C ASP A 287 -27.73 25.40 -2.24
N LEU A 288 -28.66 24.56 -1.77
CA LEU A 288 -28.44 23.70 -0.60
C LEU A 288 -27.96 22.32 -1.04
N VAL A 289 -26.84 21.85 -0.49
CA VAL A 289 -26.26 20.54 -0.82
C VAL A 289 -26.21 19.65 0.40
N GLY A 290 -26.78 18.44 0.30
CA GLY A 290 -26.59 17.36 1.27
C GLY A 290 -25.71 16.25 0.71
N LEU A 291 -25.12 15.44 1.58
CA LEU A 291 -24.34 14.27 1.22
C LEU A 291 -24.77 13.09 2.10
N THR A 292 -25.09 11.95 1.50
CA THR A 292 -25.33 10.70 2.20
C THR A 292 -24.33 9.67 1.68
N THR A 293 -23.33 9.34 2.47
CA THR A 293 -22.43 8.23 2.16
C THR A 293 -23.05 6.95 2.67
N PHE A 294 -23.04 5.90 1.86
CA PHE A 294 -23.61 4.60 2.24
C PHE A 294 -22.68 3.46 1.84
N ASP A 295 -22.73 2.38 2.60
CA ASP A 295 -22.09 1.11 2.28
C ASP A 295 -23.14 -0.02 2.34
N ASP A 296 -22.67 -1.23 2.48
CA ASP A 296 -23.50 -2.44 2.49
C ASP A 296 -24.35 -2.56 3.77
N ARG A 297 -24.05 -1.77 4.82
CA ARG A 297 -24.67 -1.91 6.15
C ARG A 297 -25.33 -0.63 6.67
N THR A 298 -24.76 0.52 6.33
CA THR A 298 -25.12 1.81 6.95
C THR A 298 -25.17 2.92 5.92
N ALA A 299 -25.99 3.94 6.21
CA ALA A 299 -26.04 5.19 5.46
C ALA A 299 -25.93 6.36 6.44
N THR A 300 -24.92 7.21 6.25
CA THR A 300 -24.66 8.36 7.11
C THR A 300 -25.01 9.67 6.37
N PRO A 301 -26.14 10.33 6.72
CA PRO A 301 -26.57 11.55 6.05
C PRO A 301 -25.96 12.81 6.66
N ILE A 302 -25.63 13.76 5.79
CA ILE A 302 -25.32 15.17 6.07
C ILE A 302 -26.45 15.99 5.47
N ALA A 303 -27.17 16.73 6.32
CA ALA A 303 -28.34 17.49 5.90
C ALA A 303 -27.97 18.62 4.92
N PRO A 304 -28.87 19.00 3.99
CA PRO A 304 -28.58 20.07 3.03
C PRO A 304 -28.39 21.44 3.68
N ALA A 305 -27.23 22.05 3.46
CA ALA A 305 -26.91 23.43 3.85
C ALA A 305 -26.01 24.09 2.79
N ARG A 306 -25.70 25.38 2.97
CA ARG A 306 -24.99 26.22 1.98
C ARG A 306 -23.81 27.03 2.53
N THR A 307 -23.49 26.91 3.82
CA THR A 307 -22.41 27.72 4.42
C THR A 307 -21.04 27.21 3.94
N GLN A 308 -20.02 28.08 3.92
CA GLN A 308 -18.66 27.67 3.55
C GLN A 308 -18.13 26.54 4.45
N THR A 309 -18.40 26.62 5.76
CA THR A 309 -18.09 25.56 6.74
C THR A 309 -18.75 24.24 6.36
N HIS A 310 -20.00 24.30 5.89
CA HIS A 310 -20.73 23.11 5.44
C HIS A 310 -20.10 22.50 4.19
N THR A 311 -19.74 23.31 3.20
CA THR A 311 -19.05 22.82 1.99
C THR A 311 -17.72 22.16 2.33
N ILE A 312 -16.93 22.76 3.23
CA ILE A 312 -15.68 22.16 3.73
C ILE A 312 -15.98 20.84 4.45
N ASN A 313 -17.04 20.75 5.26
CA ASN A 313 -17.44 19.51 5.91
C ASN A 313 -17.83 18.40 4.91
N VAL A 314 -18.56 18.75 3.86
CA VAL A 314 -18.88 17.82 2.76
C VAL A 314 -17.60 17.34 2.08
N LEU A 315 -16.69 18.25 1.71
CA LEU A 315 -15.41 17.92 1.07
C LEU A 315 -14.51 17.06 1.97
N ARG A 316 -14.47 17.37 3.27
CA ARG A 316 -13.78 16.59 4.30
C ARG A 316 -14.35 15.18 4.37
N ARG A 317 -15.67 15.03 4.42
CA ARG A 317 -16.31 13.71 4.42
C ARG A 317 -15.98 12.91 3.16
N LEU A 318 -15.97 13.55 1.99
CA LEU A 318 -15.57 12.92 0.73
C LEU A 318 -14.11 12.43 0.74
N ALA A 319 -13.20 13.21 1.34
CA ALA A 319 -11.81 12.82 1.54
C ALA A 319 -11.66 11.64 2.51
N GLU A 320 -12.35 11.70 3.66
CA GLU A 320 -12.35 10.63 4.67
C GLU A 320 -12.83 9.29 4.09
N VAL A 321 -13.92 9.30 3.32
CA VAL A 321 -14.41 8.05 2.69
C VAL A 321 -13.49 7.55 1.59
N SER A 322 -12.83 8.44 0.85
CA SER A 322 -11.87 8.08 -0.20
C SER A 322 -10.58 7.46 0.37
N ALA A 323 -10.26 7.74 1.64
CA ALA A 323 -9.16 7.11 2.37
C ALA A 323 -9.47 5.66 2.79
N LEU A 324 -10.73 5.24 2.77
CA LEU A 324 -11.12 3.88 3.15
C LEU A 324 -10.51 2.85 2.19
N GLN A 325 -9.94 1.81 2.76
CA GLN A 325 -9.43 0.67 2.02
C GLN A 325 -10.46 -0.47 1.98
N PRO A 326 -10.42 -1.31 0.94
CA PRO A 326 -11.23 -2.53 0.89
C PRO A 326 -10.79 -3.54 1.98
N GLY A 327 -11.74 -4.32 2.46
CA GLY A 327 -11.50 -5.38 3.43
C GLY A 327 -10.65 -6.50 2.83
N THR A 328 -9.72 -7.02 3.61
CA THR A 328 -8.75 -8.01 3.12
C THR A 328 -9.18 -9.45 3.31
N LYS A 329 -10.38 -9.74 3.86
CA LYS A 329 -10.79 -11.07 4.37
C LYS A 329 -10.24 -12.31 3.63
N GLY A 330 -10.86 -12.99 2.68
CA GLY A 330 -10.22 -14.16 2.03
C GLY A 330 -9.00 -13.87 1.11
N VAL A 331 -8.06 -12.99 1.46
CA VAL A 331 -6.81 -12.76 0.69
C VAL A 331 -5.72 -13.71 1.20
N PRO A 332 -5.02 -14.46 0.31
CA PRO A 332 -3.95 -15.34 0.75
C PRO A 332 -2.83 -14.60 1.49
N ALA A 333 -2.43 -15.12 2.65
CA ALA A 333 -1.40 -14.54 3.52
C ALA A 333 -0.06 -14.29 2.81
N GLU A 334 0.29 -15.13 1.83
CA GLU A 334 1.51 -14.97 1.03
C GLU A 334 1.51 -13.66 0.23
N HIS A 335 0.39 -13.27 -0.38
CA HIS A 335 0.29 -12.04 -1.14
C HIS A 335 0.48 -10.81 -0.25
N LEU A 336 -0.11 -10.85 0.95
CA LEU A 336 0.03 -9.79 1.95
C LEU A 336 1.47 -9.72 2.47
N THR A 337 2.09 -10.88 2.76
CA THR A 337 3.46 -10.97 3.26
C THR A 337 4.48 -10.41 2.28
N ARG A 338 4.33 -10.70 0.98
CA ARG A 338 5.20 -10.14 -0.08
C ARG A 338 5.16 -8.61 -0.14
N ARG A 339 4.04 -7.98 0.26
CA ARG A 339 3.89 -6.51 0.33
C ARG A 339 4.36 -5.95 1.67
N ALA A 340 4.04 -6.61 2.78
CA ALA A 340 4.35 -6.13 4.12
C ALA A 340 5.82 -6.30 4.49
N TYR A 341 6.47 -7.38 4.05
CA TYR A 341 7.84 -7.69 4.45
C TYR A 341 8.87 -6.60 4.04
N PRO A 342 8.89 -6.09 2.79
CA PRO A 342 9.79 -5.00 2.42
C PRO A 342 9.53 -3.72 3.21
N LEU A 343 8.24 -3.38 3.41
CA LEU A 343 7.85 -2.21 4.20
C LEU A 343 8.34 -2.33 5.64
N ALA A 344 8.11 -3.48 6.28
CA ALA A 344 8.57 -3.74 7.64
C ALA A 344 10.10 -3.65 7.74
N HIS A 345 10.84 -4.15 6.76
CA HIS A 345 12.30 -4.06 6.73
C HIS A 345 12.80 -2.61 6.61
N GLU A 346 12.03 -1.74 5.96
CA GLU A 346 12.34 -0.33 5.79
C GLU A 346 12.00 0.50 7.04
N LEU A 347 10.82 0.29 7.62
CA LEU A 347 10.31 1.05 8.77
C LEU A 347 10.89 0.57 10.12
N TYR A 348 11.30 -0.70 10.19
CA TYR A 348 11.81 -1.37 11.38
C TYR A 348 13.14 -2.09 11.11
N PRO A 349 14.18 -1.39 10.60
CA PRO A 349 15.42 -2.04 10.14
C PRO A 349 16.16 -2.76 11.28
N GLU A 350 16.10 -2.22 12.50
CA GLU A 350 16.74 -2.81 13.68
C GLU A 350 16.02 -4.08 14.16
N LEU A 351 14.68 -4.06 14.17
CA LEU A 351 13.87 -5.22 14.56
C LEU A 351 13.88 -6.31 13.49
N MET A 352 13.96 -5.94 12.20
CA MET A 352 14.02 -6.87 11.08
C MET A 352 15.44 -7.31 10.75
N ALA A 353 16.44 -6.84 11.51
CA ALA A 353 17.83 -7.23 11.32
C ALA A 353 18.00 -8.73 11.58
N LYS A 354 18.86 -9.36 10.77
CA LYS A 354 19.23 -10.77 10.94
C LYS A 354 19.75 -11.10 12.36
N PRO A 355 20.65 -10.32 13.00
CA PRO A 355 21.13 -10.62 14.34
C PRO A 355 20.00 -10.65 15.37
N THR A 356 19.04 -9.72 15.30
CA THR A 356 17.91 -9.62 16.22
C THR A 356 16.97 -10.82 16.11
N ASN A 357 16.74 -11.31 14.88
CA ASN A 357 15.84 -12.44 14.61
C ASN A 357 16.55 -13.80 14.56
N SER A 358 17.82 -13.86 14.98
CA SER A 358 18.56 -15.12 15.03
C SER A 358 18.59 -15.64 16.46
N MET A 359 18.50 -16.96 16.63
CA MET A 359 18.69 -17.57 17.95
C MET A 359 20.11 -17.27 18.45
N PRO A 360 20.26 -16.82 19.72
CA PRO A 360 21.56 -16.54 20.30
C PRO A 360 22.41 -17.80 20.38
N LEU A 361 23.71 -17.67 20.10
CA LEU A 361 24.66 -18.79 20.22
C LEU A 361 24.66 -19.40 21.64
N SER A 362 24.29 -18.70 22.71
CA SER A 362 24.28 -19.29 24.06
C SER A 362 23.20 -20.35 24.30
N ARG A 363 22.21 -20.52 23.41
CA ARG A 363 21.17 -21.57 23.50
C ARG A 363 21.45 -22.76 22.55
N LEU A 364 22.74 -22.99 22.24
CA LEU A 364 23.28 -23.78 21.12
C LEU A 364 23.18 -25.31 21.16
N TRP A 365 22.32 -25.94 21.97
CA TRP A 365 22.37 -27.42 21.99
C TRP A 365 21.65 -28.12 20.83
N ILE A 366 20.84 -27.38 20.04
CA ILE A 366 20.04 -27.95 18.93
C ILE A 366 20.25 -27.25 17.56
N PRO A 367 20.62 -25.96 17.41
CA PRO A 367 20.60 -25.27 16.11
C PRO A 367 21.93 -25.25 15.33
N LEU A 368 22.99 -25.96 15.76
CA LEU A 368 24.17 -26.22 14.89
C LEU A 368 23.75 -26.88 13.56
N LEU A 369 22.61 -27.58 13.59
CA LEU A 369 22.04 -28.45 12.59
C LEU A 369 21.09 -27.76 11.57
N GLU A 370 20.82 -26.45 11.69
CA GLU A 370 19.97 -25.70 10.74
C GLU A 370 20.74 -24.97 9.63
N LYS A 371 22.06 -24.83 9.76
CA LYS A 371 22.92 -24.09 8.81
C LYS A 371 23.88 -25.04 8.08
N TRP A 372 24.43 -24.60 6.95
CA TRP A 372 25.43 -25.37 6.18
C TRP A 372 26.65 -25.80 7.01
N TRP A 373 27.00 -25.07 8.08
CA TRP A 373 28.03 -25.47 9.04
C TRP A 373 27.69 -26.75 9.83
N GLY A 374 26.39 -27.03 10.06
CA GLY A 374 25.93 -28.29 10.63
C GLY A 374 26.29 -29.48 9.76
N TRP A 375 26.30 -29.31 8.44
CA TRP A 375 26.78 -30.33 7.50
C TRP A 375 28.28 -30.54 7.60
N ILE A 376 29.08 -29.49 7.81
CA ILE A 376 30.53 -29.62 7.99
C ILE A 376 30.82 -30.40 9.28
N VAL A 377 30.14 -30.06 10.38
CA VAL A 377 30.29 -30.75 11.66
C VAL A 377 29.78 -32.19 11.57
N LEU A 378 28.62 -32.42 10.95
CA LEU A 378 28.06 -33.76 10.78
C LEU A 378 28.89 -34.62 9.82
N PHE A 379 29.42 -34.04 8.74
CA PHE A 379 30.35 -34.72 7.84
C PHE A 379 31.63 -35.11 8.61
N LEU A 380 32.20 -34.21 9.40
CA LEU A 380 33.34 -34.49 10.27
C LEU A 380 33.03 -35.54 11.36
N VAL A 381 31.78 -35.67 11.80
CA VAL A 381 31.39 -36.62 12.87
C VAL A 381 30.95 -37.99 12.31
N VAL A 382 30.28 -38.04 11.15
CA VAL A 382 29.66 -39.25 10.58
C VAL A 382 30.56 -39.94 9.55
N VAL A 383 31.34 -39.19 8.76
CA VAL A 383 32.21 -39.77 7.74
C VAL A 383 33.35 -40.61 8.33
N PRO A 384 34.00 -40.21 9.44
CA PRO A 384 35.04 -41.05 10.04
C PRO A 384 34.54 -42.43 10.52
N PRO A 385 33.42 -42.56 11.27
CA PRO A 385 32.94 -43.88 11.68
C PRO A 385 32.35 -44.71 10.53
N CYS A 386 31.75 -44.10 9.51
CA CYS A 386 31.29 -44.84 8.32
C CYS A 386 32.44 -45.38 7.47
N LEU A 387 33.52 -44.62 7.29
CA LEU A 387 34.75 -45.10 6.64
C LEU A 387 35.42 -46.22 7.45
N LEU A 388 35.39 -46.10 8.78
CA LEU A 388 35.88 -47.13 9.70
C LEU A 388 35.05 -48.42 9.59
N ALA A 389 33.71 -48.31 9.56
CA ALA A 389 32.78 -49.44 9.43
C ALA A 389 32.85 -50.11 8.05
N TYR A 390 32.98 -49.34 6.96
CA TYR A 390 33.18 -49.88 5.60
C TYR A 390 34.47 -50.71 5.51
N ARG A 391 35.55 -50.28 6.18
CA ARG A 391 36.79 -51.07 6.24
C ARG A 391 36.74 -52.24 7.21
N LEU A 392 36.05 -52.12 8.34
CA LEU A 392 35.84 -53.25 9.26
C LEU A 392 34.93 -54.34 8.64
N GLY A 393 33.97 -53.96 7.78
CA GLY A 393 33.25 -54.90 6.93
C GLY A 393 34.10 -55.44 5.77
N GLY A 394 34.97 -54.61 5.20
CA GLY A 394 35.95 -54.99 4.19
C GLY A 394 37.10 -55.87 4.70
N MET A 395 37.29 -56.02 6.02
CA MET A 395 38.22 -56.99 6.61
C MET A 395 37.88 -58.45 6.27
N PHE A 396 36.70 -58.72 5.70
CA PHE A 396 36.27 -60.05 5.26
C PHE A 396 36.11 -60.22 3.75
N SER A 397 36.51 -59.24 2.92
CA SER A 397 36.48 -59.41 1.45
C SER A 397 37.78 -58.92 0.79
N PRO A 398 38.59 -59.82 0.21
CA PRO A 398 39.83 -59.45 -0.45
C PRO A 398 39.53 -58.93 -1.86
N GLY A 399 39.50 -57.61 -2.08
CA GLY A 399 39.41 -57.11 -3.46
C GLY A 399 39.07 -55.65 -3.77
N SER A 400 39.05 -54.69 -2.85
CA SER A 400 38.74 -53.29 -3.19
C SER A 400 39.94 -52.34 -3.19
N ALA A 401 40.02 -51.48 -4.21
CA ALA A 401 41.13 -50.61 -4.62
C ALA A 401 41.78 -49.70 -3.55
N PRO A 402 43.09 -49.37 -3.67
CA PRO A 402 43.81 -48.56 -2.68
C PRO A 402 43.54 -47.05 -2.80
N LEU A 403 43.53 -46.38 -1.64
CA LEU A 403 43.51 -44.90 -1.49
C LEU A 403 44.83 -44.25 -1.97
N PRO A 404 44.83 -42.93 -2.25
CA PRO A 404 46.04 -42.16 -2.55
C PRO A 404 47.12 -42.29 -1.47
N ALA A 405 48.37 -42.46 -1.89
CA ALA A 405 49.51 -42.84 -1.03
C ALA A 405 49.78 -41.91 0.17
N TRP A 406 49.37 -40.64 0.10
CA TRP A 406 49.54 -39.68 1.20
C TRP A 406 48.60 -39.96 2.39
N LEU A 407 47.39 -40.47 2.14
CA LEU A 407 46.45 -40.88 3.19
C LEU A 407 46.91 -42.19 3.87
N GLN A 408 47.52 -43.10 3.11
CA GLN A 408 48.05 -44.35 3.64
C GLN A 408 49.18 -44.11 4.65
N LYS A 409 50.06 -43.13 4.39
CA LYS A 409 51.16 -42.78 5.31
C LYS A 409 50.66 -42.21 6.64
N ILE A 410 49.64 -41.35 6.59
CA ILE A 410 49.02 -40.78 7.81
C ILE A 410 48.36 -41.89 8.64
N TYR A 411 47.70 -42.85 7.97
CA TYR A 411 47.02 -43.97 8.63
C TYR A 411 47.98 -45.02 9.20
N ALA A 412 49.07 -45.33 8.47
CA ALA A 412 50.11 -46.25 8.93
C ALA A 412 50.85 -45.72 10.16
N SER A 413 51.03 -44.40 10.26
CA SER A 413 51.63 -43.75 11.43
C SER A 413 50.73 -43.75 12.67
N TRP A 414 49.42 -43.97 12.49
CA TRP A 414 48.44 -43.98 13.59
C TRP A 414 48.19 -45.41 14.11
N MET A 415 48.24 -46.43 13.24
CA MET A 415 48.01 -47.84 13.58
C MET A 415 49.26 -48.59 14.11
N SER A 416 50.47 -48.07 13.89
CA SER A 416 51.71 -48.76 14.28
C SER A 416 51.90 -48.87 15.80
N GLY A 417 51.28 -47.98 16.60
CA GLY A 417 51.37 -48.02 18.06
C GLY A 417 50.52 -49.11 18.74
N THR A 418 49.48 -49.62 18.06
CA THR A 418 48.55 -50.60 18.65
C THR A 418 48.79 -52.04 18.15
N PHE A 419 49.52 -52.20 17.04
CA PHE A 419 49.66 -53.51 16.37
C PHE A 419 50.82 -54.35 16.93
N GLU A 420 51.89 -53.74 17.44
CA GLU A 420 53.06 -54.48 17.96
C GLU A 420 52.79 -55.24 19.27
N PHE A 421 51.75 -54.88 20.03
CA PHE A 421 51.37 -55.60 21.24
C PHE A 421 50.53 -56.86 20.96
N ALA A 422 49.87 -56.95 19.80
CA ALA A 422 48.87 -57.98 19.52
C ALA A 422 49.42 -59.26 18.87
N VAL A 423 50.61 -59.23 18.28
CA VAL A 423 51.11 -60.34 17.42
C VAL A 423 51.89 -61.42 18.20
N ARG A 424 52.17 -61.23 19.51
CA ARG A 424 53.10 -62.11 20.25
C ARG A 424 52.50 -63.18 21.16
N SER A 425 51.17 -63.35 21.24
CA SER A 425 50.57 -64.34 22.17
C SER A 425 49.41 -65.13 21.56
N THR A 426 49.75 -66.24 20.90
CA THR A 426 48.78 -67.21 20.35
C THR A 426 48.55 -68.35 21.33
N ARG A 427 47.54 -68.22 22.20
CA ARG A 427 46.74 -69.36 22.74
C ARG A 427 45.54 -68.98 23.63
N GLY A 428 45.38 -67.72 24.02
CA GLY A 428 44.21 -67.25 24.80
C GLY A 428 43.07 -66.61 23.98
N MET A 429 43.16 -66.59 22.65
CA MET A 429 42.48 -65.61 21.80
C MET A 429 41.08 -66.01 21.33
N GLN A 430 40.25 -66.69 22.14
CA GLN A 430 38.82 -66.87 21.80
C GLN A 430 37.92 -65.94 22.61
N TRP A 431 38.25 -65.70 23.89
CA TRP A 431 37.48 -64.79 24.74
C TRP A 431 37.70 -63.33 24.34
N ALA A 432 38.93 -62.92 24.00
CA ALA A 432 39.25 -61.55 23.56
C ALA A 432 38.59 -61.19 22.21
N LEU A 433 38.46 -62.17 21.31
CA LEU A 433 37.75 -62.03 20.04
C LEU A 433 36.23 -61.91 20.24
N ARG A 434 35.65 -62.71 21.14
CA ARG A 434 34.23 -62.60 21.51
C ARG A 434 33.92 -61.30 22.26
N LEU A 435 34.82 -60.85 23.13
CA LEU A 435 34.69 -59.59 23.88
C LEU A 435 34.85 -58.38 22.95
N GLY A 436 35.80 -58.43 22.01
CA GLY A 436 35.98 -57.43 20.96
C GLY A 436 34.78 -57.35 20.01
N LEU A 437 34.21 -58.50 19.60
CA LEU A 437 32.99 -58.54 18.79
C LEU A 437 31.77 -58.02 19.59
N ALA A 438 31.64 -58.40 20.87
CA ALA A 438 30.57 -57.92 21.74
C ALA A 438 30.66 -56.40 21.97
N LEU A 439 31.86 -55.86 22.26
CA LEU A 439 32.11 -54.43 22.38
C LEU A 439 31.88 -53.68 21.06
N PHE A 440 32.23 -54.28 19.93
CA PHE A 440 31.97 -53.71 18.61
C PHE A 440 30.47 -53.65 18.29
N ILE A 441 29.72 -54.71 18.59
CA ILE A 441 28.26 -54.74 18.45
C ILE A 441 27.62 -53.74 19.42
N TRP A 442 28.09 -53.67 20.67
CA TRP A 442 27.63 -52.70 21.67
C TRP A 442 27.88 -51.26 21.25
N ALA A 443 29.08 -50.95 20.73
CA ALA A 443 29.43 -49.62 20.24
C ALA A 443 28.58 -49.21 19.02
N ASN A 444 28.30 -50.14 18.10
CA ASN A 444 27.41 -49.88 16.97
C ASN A 444 25.93 -49.76 17.39
N LEU A 445 25.46 -50.53 18.37
CA LEU A 445 24.11 -50.38 18.95
C LEU A 445 23.95 -49.05 19.69
N LEU A 446 25.00 -48.55 20.36
CA LEU A 446 25.00 -47.24 21.01
C LEU A 446 25.03 -46.08 20.01
N LEU A 447 25.63 -46.31 18.84
CA LEU A 447 25.66 -45.34 17.73
C LEU A 447 24.39 -45.41 16.85
N LEU A 448 23.63 -46.50 16.87
CA LEU A 448 22.42 -46.68 16.06
C LEU A 448 21.36 -45.58 16.32
N PRO A 449 21.05 -45.14 17.55
CA PRO A 449 20.17 -44.00 17.80
C PRO A 449 20.71 -42.70 17.17
N SER A 450 22.03 -42.53 17.15
CA SER A 450 22.69 -41.35 16.56
C SER A 450 22.63 -41.37 15.04
N VAL A 451 22.74 -42.55 14.43
CA VAL A 451 22.58 -42.75 12.98
C VAL A 451 21.12 -42.61 12.57
N ILE A 452 20.17 -43.19 13.32
CA ILE A 452 18.72 -43.03 13.07
C ILE A 452 18.32 -41.57 13.26
N ALA A 453 18.81 -40.89 14.29
CA ALA A 453 18.62 -39.45 14.48
C ALA A 453 19.25 -38.65 13.33
N GLY A 454 20.43 -39.04 12.84
CA GLY A 454 21.08 -38.46 11.66
C GLY A 454 20.29 -38.67 10.37
N ILE A 455 19.62 -39.80 10.19
CA ILE A 455 18.75 -40.10 9.04
C ILE A 455 17.43 -39.33 9.13
N PHE A 456 16.78 -39.31 10.30
CA PHE A 456 15.60 -38.46 10.53
C PHE A 456 15.94 -36.99 10.31
N TRP A 457 17.12 -36.56 10.77
CA TRP A 457 17.68 -35.23 10.53
C TRP A 457 17.96 -34.97 9.04
N PHE A 458 18.54 -35.94 8.32
CA PHE A 458 18.77 -35.84 6.87
C PHE A 458 17.44 -35.69 6.13
N ILE A 459 16.42 -36.49 6.47
CA ILE A 459 15.10 -36.44 5.83
C ILE A 459 14.38 -35.13 6.14
N TYR A 460 14.39 -34.65 7.39
CA TYR A 460 13.75 -33.38 7.77
C TYR A 460 14.53 -32.15 7.26
N GLY A 461 15.86 -32.17 7.35
CA GLY A 461 16.75 -31.10 6.90
C GLY A 461 16.78 -30.95 5.38
N PHE A 462 16.79 -32.08 4.64
CA PHE A 462 16.73 -32.08 3.18
C PHE A 462 15.37 -31.55 2.67
N ARG A 463 14.27 -31.85 3.39
CA ARG A 463 12.95 -31.26 3.13
C ARG A 463 12.93 -29.74 3.32
N GLY A 464 13.76 -29.22 4.24
CA GLY A 464 13.95 -27.79 4.46
C GLY A 464 14.78 -27.08 3.38
N TRP A 465 15.60 -27.82 2.62
CA TRP A 465 16.56 -27.25 1.67
C TRP A 465 15.93 -26.91 0.30
N PHE A 466 14.88 -27.63 -0.10
CA PHE A 466 14.33 -27.56 -1.46
C PHE A 466 12.87 -27.08 -1.54
N GLY A 467 12.36 -26.41 -0.51
CA GLY A 467 11.01 -25.85 -0.52
C GLY A 467 10.98 -24.34 -0.81
N PRO A 468 10.16 -23.84 -1.77
CA PRO A 468 9.78 -22.42 -1.83
C PRO A 468 9.27 -21.87 -0.48
N ARG A 469 8.78 -22.76 0.39
CA ARG A 469 8.28 -22.49 1.74
C ARG A 469 9.32 -21.97 2.74
N ALA A 470 10.62 -22.24 2.59
CA ALA A 470 11.62 -21.85 3.61
C ALA A 470 11.82 -20.32 3.67
N GLY A 471 11.86 -19.66 2.51
CA GLY A 471 11.94 -18.20 2.42
C GLY A 471 10.70 -17.53 2.98
N GLU A 472 9.53 -18.07 2.68
CA GLU A 472 8.24 -17.51 3.11
C GLU A 472 8.02 -17.70 4.61
N LEU A 473 8.34 -18.88 5.16
CA LEU A 473 8.29 -19.14 6.60
C LEU A 473 9.24 -18.20 7.37
N THR A 474 10.43 -17.92 6.83
CA THR A 474 11.37 -16.98 7.45
C THR A 474 10.82 -15.55 7.47
N ARG A 475 10.19 -15.11 6.37
CA ARG A 475 9.54 -13.79 6.31
C ARG A 475 8.39 -13.70 7.30
N ARG A 476 7.55 -14.73 7.34
CA ARG A 476 6.42 -14.87 8.26
C ARG A 476 6.89 -14.80 9.71
N LYS A 477 7.85 -15.64 10.12
CA LYS A 477 8.40 -15.63 11.49
C LYS A 477 8.90 -14.23 11.92
N ARG A 478 9.59 -13.51 11.05
CA ARG A 478 10.08 -12.14 11.35
C ARG A 478 8.95 -11.13 11.49
N LEU A 479 7.95 -11.19 10.61
CA LEU A 479 6.76 -10.34 10.72
C LEU A 479 5.95 -10.68 11.97
N SER A 480 5.76 -11.96 12.28
CA SER A 480 5.10 -12.42 13.50
C SER A 480 5.81 -11.92 14.76
N ALA A 481 7.15 -11.95 14.78
CA ALA A 481 7.92 -11.38 15.90
C ALA A 481 7.75 -9.86 16.01
N LEU A 482 7.74 -9.14 14.87
CA LEU A 482 7.46 -7.71 14.84
C LEU A 482 6.04 -7.40 15.38
N PHE A 483 5.02 -8.13 14.94
CA PHE A 483 3.64 -7.90 15.37
C PHE A 483 3.44 -8.27 16.84
N SER A 484 4.02 -9.37 17.30
CA SER A 484 4.04 -9.74 18.72
C SER A 484 4.62 -8.63 19.60
N LEU A 485 5.71 -7.98 19.15
CA LEU A 485 6.30 -6.83 19.86
C LEU A 485 5.40 -5.59 19.82
N GLN A 486 4.80 -5.28 18.66
CA GLN A 486 3.91 -4.13 18.50
C GLN A 486 2.63 -4.26 19.34
N ASP A 487 2.08 -5.47 19.41
CA ASP A 487 0.82 -5.76 20.07
C ASP A 487 1.01 -6.10 21.56
N GLY A 488 2.25 -6.33 22.01
CA GLY A 488 2.57 -6.68 23.39
C GLY A 488 2.10 -8.08 23.81
N THR A 489 1.85 -8.99 22.86
CA THR A 489 1.23 -10.30 23.07
C THR A 489 2.20 -11.40 23.50
N GLY A 490 3.51 -11.11 23.51
CA GLY A 490 4.54 -12.07 23.91
C GLY A 490 4.83 -13.15 22.85
N PRO A 491 5.78 -14.07 23.15
CA PRO A 491 6.30 -15.02 22.15
C PRO A 491 5.27 -16.02 21.64
N ASP A 492 4.25 -16.39 22.43
CA ASP A 492 3.21 -17.36 22.05
C ASP A 492 2.41 -16.91 20.81
N ALA A 493 2.24 -15.59 20.64
CA ALA A 493 1.60 -15.04 19.46
C ALA A 493 2.39 -15.31 18.18
N ILE A 494 3.72 -15.46 18.26
CA ILE A 494 4.55 -15.80 17.10
C ILE A 494 4.16 -17.17 16.56
N GLU A 495 3.97 -18.15 17.45
CA GLU A 495 3.56 -19.50 17.07
C GLU A 495 2.17 -19.50 16.45
N ARG A 496 1.22 -18.77 17.06
CA ARG A 496 -0.12 -18.58 16.50
C ARG A 496 -0.05 -17.99 15.09
N TYR A 497 0.65 -16.89 14.89
CA TYR A 497 0.77 -16.27 13.56
C TYR A 497 1.50 -17.15 12.54
N VAL A 498 2.38 -18.07 12.97
CA VAL A 498 3.08 -18.98 12.06
C VAL A 498 2.18 -20.13 11.61
N HIS A 499 1.25 -20.58 12.44
CA HIS A 499 0.40 -21.75 12.18
C HIS A 499 -1.05 -21.41 11.77
N ASP A 500 -1.55 -20.23 12.11
CA ASP A 500 -2.87 -19.75 11.75
C ASP A 500 -2.77 -18.71 10.62
N ASP A 501 -3.18 -19.12 9.42
CA ASP A 501 -3.13 -18.31 8.21
C ASP A 501 -4.12 -17.15 8.23
N GLU A 502 -5.31 -17.35 8.81
CA GLU A 502 -6.37 -16.34 8.84
C GLU A 502 -5.99 -15.22 9.82
N THR A 503 -5.64 -15.58 11.06
CA THR A 503 -5.20 -14.61 12.07
C THR A 503 -3.96 -13.82 11.61
N TYR A 504 -3.02 -14.48 10.95
CA TYR A 504 -1.85 -13.80 10.39
C TYR A 504 -2.20 -12.90 9.21
N ALA A 505 -3.03 -13.35 8.26
CA ALA A 505 -3.46 -12.55 7.12
C ALA A 505 -4.20 -11.28 7.58
N GLU A 506 -5.11 -11.39 8.55
CA GLU A 506 -5.81 -10.24 9.13
C GLU A 506 -4.84 -9.23 9.75
N ARG A 507 -3.87 -9.69 10.54
CA ARG A 507 -2.90 -8.78 11.18
C ARG A 507 -1.94 -8.12 10.19
N VAL A 508 -1.48 -8.85 9.17
CA VAL A 508 -0.64 -8.30 8.09
C VAL A 508 -1.43 -7.26 7.29
N ALA A 509 -2.71 -7.53 7.01
CA ALA A 509 -3.58 -6.58 6.34
C ALA A 509 -3.78 -5.31 7.16
N GLN A 510 -4.01 -5.44 8.47
CA GLN A 510 -4.11 -4.29 9.38
C GLN A 510 -2.82 -3.46 9.38
N PHE A 511 -1.65 -4.11 9.35
CA PHE A 511 -0.36 -3.43 9.20
C PHE A 511 -0.28 -2.64 7.88
N LEU A 512 -0.66 -3.24 6.76
CA LEU A 512 -0.66 -2.56 5.45
C LEU A 512 -1.66 -1.39 5.40
N GLN A 513 -2.87 -1.59 5.96
CA GLN A 513 -3.89 -0.55 6.06
C GLN A 513 -3.44 0.63 6.93
N TYR A 514 -2.82 0.36 8.08
CA TYR A 514 -2.26 1.39 8.96
C TYR A 514 -1.21 2.25 8.26
N HIS A 515 -0.41 1.63 7.39
CA HIS A 515 0.59 2.32 6.57
C HIS A 515 0.04 2.85 5.23
N HIS A 516 -1.29 2.93 5.08
CA HIS A 516 -2.00 3.35 3.87
C HIS A 516 -1.56 2.67 2.56
N LEU A 517 -1.00 1.46 2.65
CA LEU A 517 -0.61 0.67 1.49
C LEU A 517 -1.75 -0.22 1.01
N ARG A 518 -2.23 0.03 -0.21
CA ARG A 518 -3.29 -0.78 -0.82
C ARG A 518 -2.82 -2.21 -1.09
N CYS A 519 -3.63 -3.17 -0.68
CA CYS A 519 -3.42 -4.58 -0.95
C CYS A 519 -4.00 -4.97 -2.32
N PRO A 520 -3.35 -5.85 -3.10
CA PRO A 520 -4.00 -6.48 -4.25
C PRO A 520 -5.06 -7.47 -3.74
N ILE A 521 -6.33 -7.20 -4.01
CA ILE A 521 -7.44 -8.07 -3.57
C ILE A 521 -8.02 -8.77 -4.80
N PRO A 522 -8.21 -10.11 -4.76
CA PRO A 522 -8.86 -10.82 -5.83
C PRO A 522 -10.31 -10.36 -5.95
N LEU A 523 -10.73 -10.06 -7.19
CA LEU A 523 -12.09 -9.60 -7.49
C LEU A 523 -13.12 -10.72 -7.42
N TYR A 524 -12.68 -11.96 -7.68
CA TYR A 524 -13.52 -13.14 -7.69
C TYR A 524 -13.07 -14.10 -6.60
N ASP A 525 -14.03 -14.83 -6.03
CA ASP A 525 -13.74 -15.94 -5.12
C ASP A 525 -13.25 -17.18 -5.90
N GLU A 526 -12.93 -18.26 -5.19
CA GLU A 526 -12.47 -19.52 -5.78
C GLU A 526 -13.54 -20.17 -6.68
N GLN A 527 -14.81 -19.81 -6.49
CA GLN A 527 -15.96 -20.27 -7.26
C GLN A 527 -16.28 -19.35 -8.46
N GLY A 528 -15.50 -18.29 -8.69
CA GLY A 528 -15.66 -17.36 -9.81
C GLY A 528 -16.79 -16.34 -9.63
N ARG A 529 -17.33 -16.16 -8.42
CA ARG A 529 -18.33 -15.12 -8.12
C ARG A 529 -17.62 -13.82 -7.76
N TYR A 530 -18.20 -12.69 -8.18
CA TYR A 530 -17.67 -11.38 -7.82
C TYR A 530 -17.77 -11.17 -6.30
N ARG A 531 -16.62 -11.03 -5.65
CA ARG A 531 -16.49 -10.99 -4.19
C ARG A 531 -17.18 -9.79 -3.55
N PHE A 532 -17.30 -8.69 -4.28
CA PHE A 532 -17.88 -7.44 -3.79
C PHE A 532 -19.31 -7.21 -4.25
N ARG A 533 -19.98 -8.26 -4.76
CA ARG A 533 -21.41 -8.20 -5.02
C ARG A 533 -22.15 -8.24 -3.69
N CYS A 534 -22.77 -7.13 -3.32
CA CYS A 534 -23.58 -7.04 -2.11
C CYS A 534 -25.02 -6.65 -2.44
N ALA A 535 -25.97 -7.57 -2.20
CA ALA A 535 -27.40 -7.32 -2.43
C ALA A 535 -27.98 -6.32 -1.42
N GLU A 536 -27.51 -6.35 -0.16
CA GLU A 536 -27.97 -5.49 0.94
C GLU A 536 -27.79 -3.98 0.63
N LYS A 537 -26.80 -3.65 -0.22
CA LYS A 537 -26.54 -2.29 -0.70
C LYS A 537 -27.79 -1.61 -1.27
N ALA A 538 -28.61 -2.33 -2.05
CA ALA A 538 -29.81 -1.76 -2.66
C ALA A 538 -30.88 -1.39 -1.61
N GLU A 539 -30.97 -2.20 -0.55
CA GLU A 539 -31.88 -1.98 0.57
C GLU A 539 -31.44 -0.79 1.43
N VAL A 540 -30.14 -0.72 1.77
CA VAL A 540 -29.57 0.40 2.53
C VAL A 540 -29.76 1.73 1.78
N LEU A 541 -29.44 1.75 0.48
CA LEU A 541 -29.63 2.93 -0.37
C LEU A 541 -31.11 3.28 -0.52
N GLY A 542 -31.98 2.29 -0.78
CA GLY A 542 -33.42 2.49 -0.89
C GLY A 542 -34.01 3.10 0.39
N GLY A 543 -33.64 2.56 1.55
CA GLY A 543 -34.02 3.09 2.86
C GLY A 543 -33.48 4.50 3.11
N ALA A 544 -32.25 4.80 2.68
CA ALA A 544 -31.67 6.14 2.79
C ALA A 544 -32.44 7.17 1.94
N ILE A 545 -32.83 6.81 0.72
CA ILE A 545 -33.66 7.65 -0.17
C ILE A 545 -35.03 7.87 0.46
N ILE A 546 -35.70 6.83 0.97
CA ILE A 546 -37.02 6.98 1.62
C ILE A 546 -36.93 7.92 2.83
N ARG A 547 -35.88 7.79 3.67
CA ARG A 547 -35.65 8.71 4.80
C ARG A 547 -35.39 10.15 4.33
N ALA A 548 -34.64 10.34 3.25
CA ALA A 548 -34.41 11.65 2.66
C ALA A 548 -35.72 12.27 2.14
N VAL A 549 -36.50 11.51 1.37
CA VAL A 549 -37.82 11.90 0.84
C VAL A 549 -38.81 12.24 1.96
N GLY A 550 -38.75 11.52 3.09
CA GLY A 550 -39.57 11.81 4.27
C GLY A 550 -39.29 13.17 4.90
N ARG A 551 -38.05 13.67 4.81
CA ARG A 551 -37.61 14.97 5.36
C ARG A 551 -37.51 16.08 4.30
N ALA A 552 -37.68 15.73 3.03
CA ALA A 552 -37.49 16.61 1.89
C ALA A 552 -38.64 17.61 1.71
N ARG A 553 -38.33 18.73 1.04
CA ARG A 553 -39.31 19.67 0.51
C ARG A 553 -39.63 19.34 -0.95
N ASP A 554 -40.70 19.87 -1.51
CA ASP A 554 -41.05 19.60 -2.91
C ASP A 554 -39.90 19.96 -3.89
N ASN A 555 -39.74 19.13 -4.93
CA ASN A 555 -38.87 19.39 -6.09
C ASN A 555 -37.34 19.35 -5.84
N GLU A 556 -36.84 18.57 -4.89
CA GLU A 556 -35.39 18.32 -4.73
C GLU A 556 -34.78 17.43 -5.84
N LEU A 557 -33.46 17.55 -6.03
CA LEU A 557 -32.65 16.67 -6.87
C LEU A 557 -31.89 15.64 -6.02
N TYR A 558 -32.10 14.36 -6.30
CA TYR A 558 -31.31 13.25 -5.78
C TYR A 558 -30.33 12.75 -6.83
N VAL A 559 -29.04 12.86 -6.53
CA VAL A 559 -27.96 12.36 -7.39
C VAL A 559 -27.32 11.16 -6.72
N ILE A 560 -27.47 9.99 -7.32
CA ILE A 560 -26.94 8.72 -6.83
C ILE A 560 -25.68 8.40 -7.60
N LEU A 561 -24.54 8.40 -6.92
CA LEU A 561 -23.22 8.03 -7.42
C LEU A 561 -22.89 6.65 -6.85
N ALA A 562 -23.17 5.59 -7.61
CA ALA A 562 -23.09 4.23 -7.10
C ALA A 562 -22.78 3.19 -8.18
N ASP A 563 -22.03 2.16 -7.80
CA ASP A 563 -21.87 0.97 -8.64
C ASP A 563 -23.01 -0.01 -8.37
N LEU A 564 -23.98 0.00 -9.30
CA LEU A 564 -25.22 -0.77 -9.23
C LEU A 564 -25.32 -1.80 -10.36
N ALA A 565 -24.32 -1.87 -11.25
CA ALA A 565 -24.41 -2.63 -12.48
C ALA A 565 -24.63 -4.13 -12.22
N GLU A 566 -24.01 -4.68 -11.17
CA GLU A 566 -24.02 -6.12 -10.89
C GLU A 566 -25.13 -6.60 -9.93
N LEU A 567 -26.05 -5.72 -9.52
CA LEU A 567 -27.12 -6.08 -8.58
C LEU A 567 -28.24 -6.92 -9.22
N GLY A 568 -28.47 -6.80 -10.53
CA GLY A 568 -29.49 -7.59 -11.25
C GLY A 568 -30.89 -7.48 -10.61
N PRO A 569 -31.50 -8.59 -10.14
CA PRO A 569 -32.83 -8.59 -9.53
C PRO A 569 -32.86 -7.87 -8.16
N ASP A 570 -31.73 -7.78 -7.47
CA ASP A 570 -31.62 -7.19 -6.12
C ASP A 570 -31.83 -5.65 -6.14
N LEU A 571 -32.05 -5.06 -7.32
CA LEU A 571 -32.33 -3.63 -7.52
C LEU A 571 -33.75 -3.21 -7.08
N GLU A 572 -34.65 -4.17 -6.83
CA GLU A 572 -36.06 -3.90 -6.54
C GLU A 572 -36.30 -2.86 -5.40
N PRO A 573 -35.60 -2.93 -4.24
CA PRO A 573 -35.77 -1.94 -3.17
C PRO A 573 -35.44 -0.51 -3.65
N LEU A 574 -34.40 -0.36 -4.48
CA LEU A 574 -34.02 0.93 -5.04
C LEU A 574 -35.05 1.44 -6.06
N VAL A 575 -35.61 0.57 -6.89
CA VAL A 575 -36.67 0.91 -7.85
C VAL A 575 -37.92 1.41 -7.11
N LYS A 576 -38.29 0.76 -6.00
CA LYS A 576 -39.40 1.19 -5.12
C LYS A 576 -39.12 2.58 -4.53
N ALA A 577 -37.93 2.81 -3.98
CA ALA A 577 -37.54 4.11 -3.42
C ALA A 577 -37.54 5.23 -4.46
N CYS A 578 -37.01 4.97 -5.67
CA CYS A 578 -37.05 5.91 -6.79
C CYS A 578 -38.48 6.26 -7.20
N ARG A 579 -39.38 5.27 -7.24
CA ARG A 579 -40.81 5.50 -7.56
C ARG A 579 -41.46 6.42 -6.53
N VAL A 580 -41.20 6.21 -5.25
CA VAL A 580 -41.71 7.07 -4.16
C VAL A 580 -41.17 8.50 -4.29
N ALA A 581 -39.87 8.65 -4.57
CA ALA A 581 -39.26 9.97 -4.78
C ALA A 581 -39.89 10.71 -5.96
N ARG A 582 -40.11 10.01 -7.09
CA ARG A 582 -40.74 10.59 -8.29
C ARG A 582 -42.21 10.92 -8.08
N ALA A 583 -42.96 10.12 -7.31
CA ALA A 583 -44.34 10.40 -6.94
C ALA A 583 -44.48 11.73 -6.15
N ARG A 584 -43.48 12.07 -5.32
CA ARG A 584 -43.37 13.37 -4.64
C ARG A 584 -42.75 14.49 -5.49
N ARG A 585 -42.68 14.32 -6.81
CA ARG A 585 -42.10 15.29 -7.76
C ARG A 585 -40.62 15.59 -7.54
N HIS A 586 -39.87 14.76 -6.83
CA HIS A 586 -38.41 14.88 -6.80
C HIS A 586 -37.80 14.38 -8.10
N HIS A 587 -36.59 14.85 -8.40
CA HIS A 587 -35.82 14.39 -9.55
C HIS A 587 -34.78 13.38 -9.09
N VAL A 588 -34.69 12.24 -9.76
CA VAL A 588 -33.71 11.20 -9.44
C VAL A 588 -32.78 11.01 -10.62
N MET A 589 -31.49 11.04 -10.33
CA MET A 589 -30.43 10.85 -11.30
C MET A 589 -29.41 9.87 -10.76
N VAL A 590 -29.04 8.89 -11.57
CA VAL A 590 -28.10 7.84 -11.22
C VAL A 590 -26.90 7.95 -12.14
N ILE A 591 -25.75 8.20 -11.54
CA ILE A 591 -24.46 8.29 -12.19
C ILE A 591 -23.69 7.02 -11.83
N VAL A 592 -23.57 6.13 -12.79
CA VAL A 592 -22.85 4.87 -12.62
C VAL A 592 -21.38 5.07 -13.00
N PRO A 593 -20.43 4.77 -12.09
CA PRO A 593 -19.02 4.81 -12.42
C PRO A 593 -18.71 3.72 -13.44
N TRP A 594 -17.94 4.06 -14.47
CA TRP A 594 -17.55 3.08 -15.49
C TRP A 594 -16.10 2.65 -15.26
N PRO A 595 -15.82 1.35 -15.11
CA PRO A 595 -14.46 0.84 -14.97
C PRO A 595 -13.56 1.28 -16.13
N ALA A 596 -12.31 1.63 -15.84
CA ALA A 596 -11.40 2.17 -16.86
C ALA A 596 -10.93 1.11 -17.88
N ASP A 597 -10.96 -0.15 -17.49
CA ASP A 597 -10.54 -1.34 -18.22
C ASP A 597 -11.65 -1.99 -19.06
N VAL A 598 -12.89 -1.56 -18.87
CA VAL A 598 -14.07 -2.04 -19.61
C VAL A 598 -14.38 -1.06 -20.74
N ALA A 599 -14.34 -1.53 -21.98
CA ALA A 599 -14.71 -0.71 -23.13
C ALA A 599 -16.16 -0.21 -23.01
N SER A 600 -16.39 1.04 -23.39
CA SER A 600 -17.74 1.61 -23.42
C SER A 600 -18.57 0.96 -24.54
N PRO A 601 -19.82 0.51 -24.30
CA PRO A 601 -20.69 -0.03 -25.34
C PRO A 601 -21.03 0.95 -26.48
N ASP A 602 -20.86 2.26 -26.27
CA ASP A 602 -21.23 3.29 -27.25
C ASP A 602 -20.02 3.83 -28.04
N VAL A 603 -18.79 3.41 -27.69
CA VAL A 603 -17.62 3.71 -28.50
C VAL A 603 -17.65 2.74 -29.68
N VAL A 604 -17.97 3.26 -30.87
CA VAL A 604 -17.68 2.56 -32.13
C VAL A 604 -16.21 2.20 -32.07
N PRO A 605 -15.82 0.92 -32.23
CA PRO A 605 -14.42 0.54 -32.17
C PRO A 605 -13.67 1.33 -33.25
N GLU A 606 -12.96 2.38 -32.84
CA GLU A 606 -11.98 3.03 -33.70
C GLU A 606 -11.03 1.91 -34.13
N ALA A 607 -10.98 1.69 -35.43
CA ALA A 607 -10.15 0.69 -36.05
C ALA A 607 -8.73 0.81 -35.49
N THR A 608 -8.34 -0.14 -34.64
CA THR A 608 -6.94 -0.47 -34.31
C THR A 608 -6.04 0.76 -34.22
N ALA A 609 -6.12 1.48 -33.09
CA ALA A 609 -5.02 2.33 -32.65
C ALA A 609 -3.72 1.51 -32.75
N GLN A 610 -2.81 2.02 -33.57
CA GLN A 610 -1.57 1.39 -34.01
C GLN A 610 -0.90 0.62 -32.87
N VAL A 611 -0.82 -0.70 -33.03
CA VAL A 611 0.07 -1.54 -32.22
C VAL A 611 1.47 -0.95 -32.40
N PRO A 612 2.14 -0.44 -31.35
CA PRO A 612 3.50 0.05 -31.50
C PRO A 612 4.35 -1.13 -31.94
N ASP A 613 5.09 -0.95 -33.05
CA ASP A 613 5.92 -1.95 -33.71
C ASP A 613 7.07 -2.38 -32.77
N LYS A 614 6.76 -3.27 -31.81
CA LYS A 614 7.72 -3.85 -30.87
C LYS A 614 8.38 -5.08 -31.50
N LYS A 615 9.05 -4.88 -32.64
CA LYS A 615 10.01 -5.85 -33.21
C LYS A 615 11.44 -5.69 -32.69
N LYS A 616 11.71 -4.77 -31.75
CA LYS A 616 13.04 -4.62 -31.15
C LYS A 616 13.03 -5.02 -29.68
N LYS A 617 13.78 -6.11 -29.38
CA LYS A 617 14.11 -6.72 -28.07
C LYS A 617 13.20 -7.89 -27.61
N LEU A 618 13.14 -8.98 -28.39
CA LEU A 618 13.12 -10.33 -27.81
C LEU A 618 14.49 -10.97 -28.05
N LYS A 619 15.43 -10.79 -27.11
CA LYS A 619 16.63 -11.63 -27.02
C LYS A 619 16.32 -12.79 -26.08
N LYS A 620 16.51 -14.02 -26.57
CA LYS A 620 16.54 -15.32 -25.87
C LYS A 620 15.40 -15.58 -24.88
N ARG A 621 14.24 -16.07 -25.36
CA ARG A 621 13.28 -16.85 -24.57
C ARG A 621 13.07 -18.22 -25.23
N HIS A 622 12.87 -19.26 -24.43
CA HIS A 622 12.66 -20.63 -24.90
C HIS A 622 11.39 -20.70 -25.77
N PRO A 623 11.35 -21.47 -26.88
CA PRO A 623 10.17 -21.57 -27.74
C PRO A 623 8.87 -21.95 -27.01
N ASP A 624 8.95 -22.79 -25.96
CA ASP A 624 7.79 -23.18 -25.15
C ASP A 624 7.18 -22.02 -24.34
N ASP A 625 7.99 -21.05 -23.91
CA ASP A 625 7.51 -19.86 -23.19
C ASP A 625 6.71 -18.92 -24.11
N ILE A 626 7.00 -18.94 -25.41
CA ILE A 626 6.33 -18.09 -26.41
C ILE A 626 4.92 -18.63 -26.67
N ASP A 627 4.76 -19.94 -26.78
CA ASP A 627 3.46 -20.60 -26.97
C ASP A 627 2.59 -20.53 -25.71
N GLN A 628 3.18 -20.69 -24.52
CA GLN A 628 2.46 -20.49 -23.26
C GLN A 628 1.98 -19.04 -23.10
N ALA A 629 2.83 -18.06 -23.39
CA ALA A 629 2.45 -16.64 -23.34
C ALA A 629 1.36 -16.29 -24.37
N ALA A 630 1.43 -16.84 -25.58
CA ALA A 630 0.42 -16.65 -26.62
C ALA A 630 -0.93 -17.27 -26.22
N ARG A 631 -0.92 -18.49 -25.65
CA ARG A 631 -2.11 -19.16 -25.13
C ARG A 631 -2.72 -18.40 -23.97
N HIS A 632 -1.91 -17.95 -23.01
CA HIS A 632 -2.37 -17.14 -21.86
C HIS A 632 -3.05 -15.86 -22.36
N LYS A 633 -2.43 -15.16 -23.31
CA LYS A 633 -2.98 -13.93 -23.90
C LYS A 633 -4.33 -14.17 -24.61
N ARG A 634 -4.49 -15.30 -25.31
CA ARG A 634 -5.79 -15.68 -25.92
C ARG A 634 -6.86 -15.93 -24.86
N ILE A 635 -6.53 -16.70 -23.81
CA ILE A 635 -7.48 -17.00 -22.72
C ILE A 635 -7.87 -15.72 -21.99
N THR A 636 -6.92 -14.87 -21.62
CA THR A 636 -7.19 -13.58 -20.98
C THR A 636 -8.11 -12.71 -21.83
N LYS A 637 -7.89 -12.67 -23.16
CA LYS A 637 -8.76 -11.91 -24.07
C LYS A 637 -10.19 -12.46 -24.09
N ILE A 638 -10.36 -13.78 -24.19
CA ILE A 638 -11.70 -14.41 -24.17
C ILE A 638 -12.44 -14.11 -22.87
N VAL A 639 -11.74 -14.23 -21.73
CA VAL A 639 -12.32 -13.92 -20.41
C VAL A 639 -12.70 -12.45 -20.33
N GLN A 640 -11.82 -11.54 -20.76
CA GLN A 640 -12.08 -10.10 -20.77
C GLN A 640 -13.28 -9.74 -21.66
N ASP A 641 -13.38 -10.33 -22.85
CA ASP A 641 -14.50 -10.10 -23.77
C ASP A 641 -15.83 -10.60 -23.17
N SER A 642 -15.80 -11.77 -22.50
CA SER A 642 -16.98 -12.33 -21.83
C SER A 642 -17.44 -11.47 -20.64
N LEU A 643 -16.52 -11.07 -19.77
CA LEU A 643 -16.81 -10.19 -18.63
C LEU A 643 -17.33 -8.82 -19.08
N THR A 644 -16.74 -8.28 -20.15
CA THR A 644 -17.20 -7.02 -20.75
C THR A 644 -18.65 -7.13 -21.23
N ARG A 645 -19.00 -8.21 -21.94
CA ARG A 645 -20.39 -8.45 -22.40
C ARG A 645 -21.35 -8.58 -21.23
N GLN A 646 -20.99 -9.37 -20.21
CA GLN A 646 -21.80 -9.55 -19.00
C GLN A 646 -22.05 -8.21 -18.29
N TYR A 647 -21.02 -7.37 -18.14
CA TYR A 647 -21.14 -6.06 -17.53
C TYR A 647 -22.05 -5.13 -18.36
N HIS A 648 -21.92 -5.15 -19.69
CA HIS A 648 -22.79 -4.37 -20.61
C HIS A 648 -24.25 -4.80 -20.54
N GLU A 649 -24.52 -6.10 -20.45
CA GLU A 649 -25.89 -6.64 -20.27
C GLU A 649 -26.48 -6.21 -18.93
N SER A 650 -25.72 -6.36 -17.86
CA SER A 650 -26.16 -5.99 -16.51
C SER A 650 -26.44 -4.49 -16.40
N PHE A 651 -25.58 -3.64 -16.99
CA PHE A 651 -25.81 -2.20 -17.11
C PHE A 651 -27.09 -1.87 -17.90
N ARG A 652 -27.33 -2.54 -19.05
CA ARG A 652 -28.55 -2.33 -19.85
C ARG A 652 -29.80 -2.71 -19.08
N GLN A 653 -29.78 -3.81 -18.34
CA GLN A 653 -30.90 -4.25 -17.50
C GLN A 653 -31.19 -3.23 -16.38
N MET A 654 -30.17 -2.83 -15.63
CA MET A 654 -30.28 -1.80 -14.59
C MET A 654 -30.81 -0.47 -15.15
N ARG A 655 -30.28 -0.01 -16.30
CA ARG A 655 -30.75 1.22 -16.97
C ARG A 655 -32.22 1.14 -17.32
N ARG A 656 -32.71 0.02 -17.87
CA ARG A 656 -34.13 -0.18 -18.19
C ARG A 656 -35.00 -0.13 -16.93
N ALA A 657 -34.60 -0.81 -15.86
CA ALA A 657 -35.36 -0.86 -14.61
C ALA A 657 -35.52 0.53 -13.96
N LEU A 658 -34.44 1.30 -13.87
CA LEU A 658 -34.45 2.65 -13.28
C LEU A 658 -35.11 3.69 -14.20
N SER A 659 -34.89 3.60 -15.52
CA SER A 659 -35.56 4.50 -16.48
C SER A 659 -37.07 4.27 -16.51
N GLY A 660 -37.52 3.03 -16.30
CA GLY A 660 -38.95 2.69 -16.20
C GLY A 660 -39.69 3.38 -15.06
N VAL A 661 -38.99 3.79 -13.99
CA VAL A 661 -39.56 4.61 -12.90
C VAL A 661 -39.26 6.10 -13.05
N GLY A 662 -38.69 6.53 -14.17
CA GLY A 662 -38.39 7.93 -14.47
C GLY A 662 -37.10 8.47 -13.84
N ALA A 663 -36.20 7.60 -13.36
CA ALA A 663 -34.85 7.99 -12.95
C ALA A 663 -33.96 8.12 -14.19
N THR A 664 -33.17 9.20 -14.28
CA THR A 664 -32.21 9.37 -15.37
C THR A 664 -30.93 8.61 -15.03
N VAL A 665 -30.56 7.60 -15.82
CA VAL A 665 -29.31 6.85 -15.62
C VAL A 665 -28.28 7.27 -16.65
N MET A 666 -27.07 7.57 -16.20
CA MET A 666 -25.93 7.93 -17.04
C MET A 666 -24.63 7.31 -16.52
N ARG A 667 -23.61 7.25 -17.38
CA ARG A 667 -22.26 6.83 -16.99
C ARG A 667 -21.38 8.03 -16.71
N VAL A 668 -20.38 7.86 -15.84
CA VAL A 668 -19.37 8.89 -15.56
C VAL A 668 -18.56 9.28 -16.82
N ASN A 669 -18.42 8.39 -17.81
CA ASN A 669 -17.63 8.62 -19.03
C ASN A 669 -18.44 9.18 -20.23
N ASP A 670 -19.77 9.30 -20.15
CA ASP A 670 -20.65 9.67 -21.29
C ASP A 670 -20.73 11.18 -21.55
N GLY A 671 -19.63 11.90 -21.36
CA GLY A 671 -19.56 13.35 -21.35
C GLY A 671 -19.18 13.87 -19.97
N ASP A 672 -19.54 15.11 -19.67
CA ASP A 672 -19.26 15.75 -18.38
C ASP A 672 -20.44 15.50 -17.41
N PRO A 673 -20.35 14.53 -16.46
CA PRO A 673 -21.44 14.22 -15.54
C PRO A 673 -21.78 15.41 -14.65
N VAL A 674 -20.79 16.26 -14.33
CA VAL A 674 -21.00 17.49 -13.58
C VAL A 674 -21.91 18.40 -14.37
N ARG A 675 -21.61 18.63 -15.66
CA ARG A 675 -22.44 19.48 -16.53
C ARG A 675 -23.90 19.04 -16.57
N LEU A 676 -24.16 17.73 -16.64
CA LEU A 676 -25.54 17.22 -16.66
C LEU A 676 -26.27 17.43 -15.32
N VAL A 677 -25.57 17.28 -14.20
CA VAL A 677 -26.12 17.62 -12.87
C VAL A 677 -26.46 19.11 -12.81
N LEU A 678 -25.54 19.97 -13.24
CA LEU A 678 -25.73 21.41 -13.22
C LEU A 678 -26.85 21.86 -14.16
N ASP A 679 -26.92 21.33 -15.38
CA ASP A 679 -28.00 21.63 -16.33
C ASP A 679 -29.36 21.13 -15.80
N ARG A 680 -29.38 20.04 -15.00
CA ARG A 680 -30.61 19.60 -14.33
C ARG A 680 -31.00 20.54 -13.20
N LEU A 681 -30.05 20.99 -12.37
CA LEU A 681 -30.30 22.00 -11.34
C LEU A 681 -30.83 23.29 -11.97
N ASP A 682 -30.26 23.73 -13.08
CA ASP A 682 -30.73 24.91 -13.82
C ASP A 682 -32.18 24.75 -14.31
N ARG A 683 -32.55 23.57 -14.81
CA ARG A 683 -33.95 23.28 -15.15
C ARG A 683 -34.88 23.34 -13.94
N LEU A 684 -34.42 22.91 -12.76
CA LEU A 684 -35.20 23.02 -11.51
C LEU A 684 -35.35 24.47 -11.05
N ARG A 685 -34.36 25.31 -11.32
CA ARG A 685 -34.45 26.76 -11.19
C ARG A 685 -35.40 27.38 -12.24
N GLY A 686 -35.84 26.62 -13.24
CA GLY A 686 -36.64 27.13 -14.37
C GLY A 686 -35.81 27.86 -15.43
N MET A 687 -34.48 27.78 -15.38
CA MET A 687 -33.61 28.25 -16.45
C MET A 687 -33.58 27.19 -17.56
N ARG A 688 -34.27 27.47 -18.67
CA ARG A 688 -34.10 26.64 -19.89
C ARG A 688 -32.68 26.86 -20.41
N SER A 689 -31.83 25.84 -20.38
CA SER A 689 -30.57 25.87 -21.13
C SER A 689 -30.92 26.10 -22.59
N ARG A 690 -30.47 27.22 -23.18
CA ARG A 690 -30.45 27.36 -24.65
C ARG A 690 -29.70 26.13 -25.19
N ARG A 691 -30.41 25.28 -25.93
CA ARG A 691 -29.78 24.32 -26.82
C ARG A 691 -29.31 25.05 -28.04
#